data_AF-D6CS11-F1
#
_entry.id   AF-D6CS11-F1
#
_cell.length_a   1.000
_cell.length_b   1.000
_cell.length_c   1.000
_cell.angle_alpha   90.00
_cell.angle_beta   90.00
_cell.angle_gamma   90.00
#
_symmetry.space_group_name_H-M   'P 1'
#
loop_
_entity.id
_entity.type
_entity.pdbx_description
1 polymer ?
#
loop_
_entity_poly.entity_id
_entity_poly.type
_entity_poly.pdbx_seq_one_letter_code
_entity_poly.pdbx_strand_id
1 'polypeptide(L)'
;MTQRAPDQNPDNRPTPSTALLNRTLAGYVLYAGLLLAYAAAGLLPWLAAVAYGLLGVTVNLLLLNWMLYFPRGRNSAEDFPVTLFLLLNAGLQFLFFALLPAVGALFLLPLFALIPIAALHVRRLQIAASLLLLAALSAVAIGLSPGRIQLPTADGQQRALAWAAVLTVLAFGATLMMTVEGFSRALIKDNLRLTKAFKALRRFALRDELTGLANRRIFLDHLNELMQRHPAQTLTIGLMDLDRFKSVNDRLGHIIGDQLLVAVGQRLRGVLREGDLLARFGGDEFVVLLPGYSTEQQLSYIAKRLVNCIEAPFIIQGNSLQIGLSLGLVVQQPDAPVDAETLVRRADMAMYAAKKNGRQQYRIFDQQMEDAMQERHRKLQWVQSALRDNRLELQYQPILSLQAASAAKGAEPQVQIDGAEALLRLRDAAGLHRAATFEAVLDDDTLAVAVGRFVLAAAMRQADAWFGAGRALQISVNISPRHFLDPQFLSDLRSVLTQHPQCPPGLLALELTEHGSELDGAMARFMVAQCRQLGVQVILDDFGTGSASLIHLQQLEITSVKIDRSFTHDLFTSGAGLSISYGLLRIAELMGLEVIGEGVSSAQHALALSSMGCRRFQGYAISPPLSLSDFEVWLANWPQLIPWTASLRHQPAISADAIQALVWHNAVALRAQQDTLSESERQQFLKPNAALQSELGLWCQTHQAMYEDRPAFLRLIRELHIFHTRLREQLATRAPIEPAQAAQLKAHSRVVRHQFWNLVLVNIPPLAAESTSRQAGRDADRNADSRSGGFDSSMHPTLPL
;
A
#
# COMPACT_ATOMS: atom_id res chain seq x y z
N MET A 1 -4.13 1.43 -21.72
CA MET A 1 -3.75 0.86 -23.03
C MET A 1 -4.34 -0.54 -23.12
N THR A 2 -5.41 -0.66 -23.89
CA THR A 2 -6.26 -1.84 -24.07
C THR A 2 -5.71 -2.71 -25.21
N GLN A 3 -5.23 -3.91 -24.91
CA GLN A 3 -5.09 -4.96 -25.94
C GLN A 3 -6.34 -5.84 -25.91
N ARG A 4 -7.31 -5.46 -26.74
CA ARG A 4 -8.40 -6.35 -27.17
C ARG A 4 -7.78 -7.57 -27.85
N ALA A 5 -8.17 -8.76 -27.40
CA ALA A 5 -7.98 -9.98 -28.18
C ALA A 5 -8.64 -9.81 -29.57
N PRO A 6 -8.05 -10.36 -30.64
CA PRO A 6 -8.58 -10.17 -31.97
C PRO A 6 -9.95 -10.85 -32.11
N ASP A 7 -10.91 -10.08 -32.62
CA ASP A 7 -12.22 -10.57 -33.06
C ASP A 7 -12.04 -11.78 -33.98
N GLN A 8 -12.73 -12.87 -33.64
CA GLN A 8 -12.91 -13.99 -34.57
C GLN A 8 -13.72 -13.48 -35.75
N ASN A 9 -13.04 -13.32 -36.88
CA ASN A 9 -13.62 -12.93 -38.15
C ASN A 9 -14.80 -13.88 -38.52
N PRO A 10 -16.04 -13.37 -38.69
CA PRO A 10 -17.22 -14.21 -38.94
C PRO A 10 -17.26 -14.82 -40.35
N ASP A 11 -16.24 -14.58 -41.19
CA ASP A 11 -16.19 -15.02 -42.59
C ASP A 11 -15.35 -16.28 -42.85
N ASN A 12 -14.87 -16.98 -41.82
CA ASN A 12 -14.31 -18.32 -42.01
C ASN A 12 -15.43 -19.37 -42.20
N ARG A 13 -16.16 -19.25 -43.32
CA ARG A 13 -16.86 -20.42 -43.87
C ARG A 13 -15.78 -21.44 -44.21
N PRO A 14 -15.88 -22.70 -43.75
CA PRO A 14 -14.88 -23.71 -44.08
C PRO A 14 -14.82 -23.82 -45.61
N THR A 15 -13.69 -23.40 -46.18
CA THR A 15 -13.40 -23.63 -47.59
C THR A 15 -13.50 -25.14 -47.84
N PRO A 16 -14.30 -25.59 -48.82
CA PRO A 16 -14.40 -27.00 -49.13
C PRO A 16 -13.00 -27.50 -49.44
N SER A 17 -12.61 -28.64 -48.88
CA SER A 17 -11.26 -29.16 -49.06
C SER A 17 -11.00 -29.30 -50.56
N THR A 18 -10.10 -28.47 -51.11
CA THR A 18 -9.62 -28.52 -52.50
C THR A 18 -9.14 -29.93 -52.88
N ALA A 19 -8.69 -30.69 -51.87
CA ALA A 19 -8.38 -32.10 -51.97
C ALA A 19 -9.54 -32.99 -52.42
N LEU A 20 -10.79 -32.72 -52.01
CA LEU A 20 -11.97 -33.51 -52.40
C LEU A 20 -12.33 -33.26 -53.86
N LEU A 21 -12.37 -31.99 -54.28
CA LEU A 21 -12.61 -31.56 -55.67
C LEU A 21 -11.54 -32.14 -56.62
N ASN A 22 -10.27 -32.08 -56.24
CA ASN A 22 -9.19 -32.63 -57.07
C ASN A 22 -9.27 -34.15 -57.18
N ARG A 23 -9.69 -34.86 -56.12
CA ARG A 23 -9.83 -36.31 -56.14
C ARG A 23 -11.03 -36.78 -56.96
N THR A 24 -12.17 -36.08 -56.90
CA THR A 24 -13.33 -36.40 -57.75
C THR A 24 -13.01 -36.16 -59.22
N LEU A 25 -12.40 -35.01 -59.56
CA LEU A 25 -11.96 -34.71 -60.93
C LEU A 25 -10.97 -35.75 -61.46
N ALA A 26 -9.98 -36.15 -60.65
CA ALA A 26 -9.01 -37.18 -61.05
C ALA A 26 -9.67 -38.54 -61.36
N GLY A 27 -10.66 -38.95 -60.56
CA GLY A 27 -11.42 -40.18 -60.81
C GLY A 27 -12.19 -40.15 -62.14
N TYR A 28 -12.76 -39.00 -62.51
CA TYR A 28 -13.48 -38.85 -63.79
C TYR A 28 -12.54 -38.77 -65.00
N VAL A 29 -11.38 -38.15 -64.86
CA VAL A 29 -10.36 -38.14 -65.93
C VAL A 29 -9.90 -39.56 -66.24
N LEU A 30 -9.62 -40.35 -65.19
CA LEU A 30 -9.26 -41.76 -65.35
C LEU A 30 -10.38 -42.54 -66.05
N TYR A 31 -11.64 -42.27 -65.67
CA TYR A 31 -12.81 -42.92 -66.26
C TYR A 31 -13.04 -42.57 -67.73
N ALA A 32 -12.96 -41.29 -68.09
CA ALA A 32 -13.06 -40.84 -69.47
C ALA A 32 -11.94 -41.47 -70.33
N GLY A 33 -10.72 -41.55 -69.80
CA GLY A 33 -9.62 -42.24 -70.46
C GLY A 33 -9.91 -43.72 -70.69
N LEU A 34 -10.54 -44.39 -69.73
CA LEU A 34 -10.90 -45.80 -69.82
C LEU A 34 -11.98 -46.06 -70.89
N LEU A 35 -13.00 -45.19 -70.97
CA LEU A 35 -14.02 -45.25 -72.05
C LEU A 35 -13.41 -45.04 -73.43
N LEU A 36 -12.48 -44.10 -73.56
CA LEU A 36 -11.77 -43.84 -74.81
C LEU A 36 -10.85 -45.02 -75.18
N ALA A 37 -10.23 -45.68 -74.20
CA ALA A 37 -9.44 -46.89 -74.44
C ALA A 37 -10.31 -48.06 -74.95
N TYR A 38 -11.52 -48.23 -74.41
CA TYR A 38 -12.48 -49.21 -74.93
C TYR A 38 -12.96 -48.87 -76.34
N ALA A 39 -13.12 -47.59 -76.66
CA ALA A 39 -13.43 -47.16 -78.02
C ALA A 39 -12.28 -47.43 -78.99
N ALA A 40 -11.04 -47.20 -78.55
CA ALA A 40 -9.83 -47.52 -79.32
C ALA A 40 -9.69 -49.03 -79.55
N ALA A 41 -10.13 -49.86 -78.62
CA ALA A 41 -10.16 -51.31 -78.76
C ALA A 41 -11.31 -51.84 -79.65
N GLY A 42 -12.13 -50.94 -80.23
CA GLY A 42 -13.26 -51.30 -81.10
C GLY A 42 -14.48 -51.86 -80.35
N LEU A 43 -14.45 -51.85 -79.01
CA LEU A 43 -15.50 -52.41 -78.15
C LEU A 43 -16.64 -51.42 -77.88
N LEU A 44 -16.45 -50.13 -78.21
CA LEU A 44 -17.44 -49.07 -78.02
C LEU A 44 -17.34 -48.05 -79.18
N PRO A 45 -18.46 -47.56 -79.75
CA PRO A 45 -18.40 -46.47 -80.72
C PRO A 45 -17.79 -45.22 -80.08
N TRP A 46 -16.82 -44.60 -80.76
CA TRP A 46 -16.14 -43.39 -80.28
C TRP A 46 -17.10 -42.27 -79.88
N LEU A 47 -18.16 -42.08 -80.65
CA LEU A 47 -19.18 -41.06 -80.38
C LEU A 47 -19.90 -41.31 -79.05
N ALA A 48 -20.19 -42.58 -78.74
CA ALA A 48 -20.84 -42.97 -77.49
C ALA A 48 -19.90 -42.80 -76.28
N ALA A 49 -18.62 -43.16 -76.44
CA ALA A 49 -17.60 -42.98 -75.40
C ALA A 49 -17.43 -41.51 -75.00
N VAL A 50 -17.34 -40.62 -75.99
CA VAL A 50 -17.16 -39.18 -75.79
C VAL A 50 -18.44 -38.55 -75.21
N ALA A 51 -19.61 -38.86 -75.78
CA ALA A 51 -20.89 -38.32 -75.29
C ALA A 51 -21.14 -38.71 -73.83
N TYR A 52 -20.82 -39.96 -73.47
CA TYR A 52 -20.94 -40.44 -72.10
C TYR A 52 -19.98 -39.72 -71.16
N GLY A 53 -18.70 -39.63 -71.52
CA GLY A 53 -17.69 -38.95 -70.70
C GLY A 53 -18.07 -37.50 -70.40
N LEU A 54 -18.55 -36.78 -71.42
CA LEU A 54 -19.02 -35.40 -71.29
C LEU A 54 -20.28 -35.29 -70.40
N LEU A 55 -21.28 -36.15 -70.59
CA LEU A 55 -22.50 -36.10 -69.78
C LEU A 55 -22.20 -36.41 -68.30
N GLY A 56 -21.36 -37.42 -68.03
CA GLY A 56 -20.96 -37.80 -66.67
C GLY A 56 -20.20 -36.68 -65.95
N VAL A 57 -19.27 -36.01 -66.62
CA VAL A 57 -18.55 -34.85 -66.08
C VAL A 57 -19.51 -33.69 -65.81
N THR A 58 -20.43 -33.41 -66.75
CA THR A 58 -21.35 -32.27 -66.64
C THR A 58 -22.33 -32.43 -65.47
N VAL A 59 -22.97 -33.61 -65.33
CA VAL A 59 -23.90 -33.89 -64.23
C VAL A 59 -23.20 -33.78 -62.87
N ASN A 60 -21.97 -34.29 -62.76
CA ASN A 60 -21.25 -34.28 -61.50
C ASN A 60 -20.67 -32.92 -61.14
N LEU A 61 -20.23 -32.12 -62.11
CA LEU A 61 -19.86 -30.72 -61.88
C LEU A 61 -21.06 -29.89 -61.42
N LEU A 62 -22.24 -30.10 -62.01
CA LEU A 62 -23.48 -29.43 -61.59
C LEU A 62 -23.89 -29.81 -60.15
N LEU A 63 -23.82 -31.10 -59.80
CA LEU A 63 -24.08 -31.59 -58.44
C LEU A 63 -23.06 -31.03 -57.44
N LEU A 64 -21.78 -30.99 -57.80
CA LEU A 64 -20.74 -30.45 -56.93
C LEU A 64 -20.87 -28.93 -56.76
N ASN A 65 -21.25 -28.21 -57.83
CA ASN A 65 -21.55 -26.79 -57.76
C ASN A 65 -22.77 -26.53 -56.84
N TRP A 66 -23.80 -27.37 -56.93
CA TRP A 66 -24.94 -27.33 -56.02
C TRP A 66 -24.52 -27.58 -54.56
N MET A 67 -23.60 -28.52 -54.30
CA MET A 67 -23.03 -28.80 -52.96
C MET A 67 -22.28 -27.60 -52.37
N LEU A 68 -21.64 -26.78 -53.20
CA LEU A 68 -20.82 -25.65 -52.76
C LEU A 68 -21.64 -24.41 -52.42
N TYR A 69 -22.79 -24.24 -53.07
CA TYR A 69 -23.53 -22.98 -53.05
C TYR A 69 -24.94 -23.05 -52.42
N PHE A 70 -25.42 -24.21 -51.96
CA PHE A 70 -26.69 -24.27 -51.25
C PHE A 70 -26.60 -23.75 -49.79
N PRO A 71 -27.54 -22.90 -49.31
CA PRO A 71 -27.46 -22.32 -47.98
C PRO A 71 -27.72 -23.40 -46.91
N ARG A 72 -26.76 -23.60 -45.99
CA ARG A 72 -26.97 -24.46 -44.81
C ARG A 72 -27.95 -23.78 -43.85
N GLY A 73 -29.18 -24.31 -43.77
CA GLY A 73 -30.18 -23.90 -42.79
C GLY A 73 -29.74 -24.22 -41.35
N ARG A 74 -30.06 -23.31 -40.43
CA ARG A 74 -29.49 -23.22 -39.07
C ARG A 74 -29.85 -24.35 -38.09
N ASN A 75 -30.63 -25.37 -38.49
CA ASN A 75 -31.27 -26.28 -37.52
C ASN A 75 -31.35 -27.77 -37.90
N SER A 76 -30.54 -28.28 -38.81
CA SER A 76 -30.35 -29.74 -38.95
C SER A 76 -28.88 -30.09 -38.94
N ALA A 77 -28.41 -30.52 -37.77
CA ALA A 77 -27.20 -31.33 -37.66
C ALA A 77 -27.43 -32.64 -38.42
N GLU A 78 -26.47 -33.00 -39.26
CA GLU A 78 -26.30 -34.35 -39.87
C GLU A 78 -27.49 -34.76 -40.76
N ASP A 79 -27.44 -34.61 -42.08
CA ASP A 79 -26.63 -35.50 -42.93
C ASP A 79 -26.55 -34.96 -44.36
N PHE A 80 -25.37 -35.07 -44.95
CA PHE A 80 -25.13 -34.99 -46.40
C PHE A 80 -26.04 -36.00 -47.11
N PRO A 81 -26.75 -35.68 -48.21
CA PRO A 81 -27.58 -36.67 -48.90
C PRO A 81 -26.71 -37.54 -49.83
N VAL A 82 -25.79 -38.32 -49.24
CA VAL A 82 -24.80 -39.16 -49.96
C VAL A 82 -25.58 -40.20 -50.74
N THR A 83 -26.64 -40.68 -50.11
CA THR A 83 -27.69 -41.49 -50.69
C THR A 83 -28.29 -40.88 -51.96
N LEU A 84 -28.66 -39.59 -51.98
CA LEU A 84 -29.21 -38.96 -53.19
C LEU A 84 -28.17 -38.88 -54.31
N PHE A 85 -26.92 -38.49 -53.99
CA PHE A 85 -25.84 -38.44 -54.96
C PHE A 85 -25.51 -39.82 -55.57
N LEU A 86 -25.47 -40.86 -54.74
CA LEU A 86 -25.26 -42.24 -55.17
C LEU A 86 -26.45 -42.77 -55.98
N LEU A 87 -27.69 -42.47 -55.58
CA LEU A 87 -28.90 -42.86 -56.30
C LEU A 87 -28.98 -42.21 -57.69
N LEU A 88 -28.61 -40.94 -57.81
CA LEU A 88 -28.65 -40.20 -59.08
C LEU A 88 -27.57 -40.70 -60.05
N ASN A 89 -26.36 -40.99 -59.55
CA ASN A 89 -25.32 -41.64 -60.33
C ASN A 89 -25.71 -43.08 -60.72
N ALA A 90 -26.28 -43.87 -59.80
CA ALA A 90 -26.76 -45.22 -60.10
C ALA A 90 -27.89 -45.20 -61.15
N GLY A 91 -28.82 -44.25 -61.05
CA GLY A 91 -29.89 -44.05 -62.03
C GLY A 91 -29.37 -43.66 -63.41
N LEU A 92 -28.37 -42.78 -63.48
CA LEU A 92 -27.69 -42.44 -64.73
C LEU A 92 -27.04 -43.67 -65.36
N GLN A 93 -26.33 -44.49 -64.56
CA GLN A 93 -25.72 -45.74 -65.05
C GLN A 93 -26.77 -46.73 -65.56
N PHE A 94 -27.88 -46.86 -64.86
CA PHE A 94 -28.98 -47.73 -65.27
C PHE A 94 -29.63 -47.27 -66.59
N LEU A 95 -29.84 -45.95 -66.75
CA LEU A 95 -30.37 -45.38 -67.99
C LEU A 95 -29.48 -45.70 -69.19
N PHE A 96 -28.16 -45.63 -69.01
CA PHE A 96 -27.22 -45.96 -70.09
C PHE A 96 -27.09 -47.46 -70.36
N PHE A 97 -27.17 -48.30 -69.32
CA PHE A 97 -27.30 -49.74 -69.50
C PHE A 97 -28.52 -50.07 -70.37
N ALA A 98 -29.65 -49.41 -70.12
CA ALA A 98 -30.86 -49.58 -70.91
C ALA A 98 -30.74 -49.08 -72.37
N LEU A 99 -30.01 -47.98 -72.60
CA LEU A 99 -29.79 -47.42 -73.94
C LEU A 99 -28.79 -48.21 -74.79
N LEU A 100 -27.76 -48.83 -74.18
CA LEU A 100 -26.70 -49.57 -74.87
C LEU A 100 -26.40 -50.92 -74.19
N PRO A 101 -27.31 -51.92 -74.27
CA PRO A 101 -27.25 -53.14 -73.46
C PRO A 101 -26.02 -54.02 -73.73
N ALA A 102 -25.49 -54.00 -74.95
CA ALA A 102 -24.36 -54.81 -75.37
C ALA A 102 -23.05 -54.47 -74.64
N VAL A 103 -22.92 -53.21 -74.18
CA VAL A 103 -21.71 -52.70 -73.52
C VAL A 103 -22.03 -52.18 -72.10
N GLY A 104 -23.32 -52.15 -71.73
CA GLY A 104 -23.85 -51.58 -70.49
C GLY A 104 -23.14 -52.06 -69.22
N ALA A 105 -22.69 -53.31 -69.16
CA ALA A 105 -22.02 -53.87 -67.97
C ALA A 105 -20.67 -53.18 -67.66
N LEU A 106 -19.96 -52.67 -68.66
CA LEU A 106 -18.72 -51.89 -68.48
C LEU A 106 -18.97 -50.56 -67.77
N PHE A 107 -20.20 -50.05 -67.85
CA PHE A 107 -20.59 -48.80 -67.20
C PHE A 107 -20.95 -48.99 -65.71
N LEU A 108 -20.92 -50.20 -65.15
CA LEU A 108 -21.09 -50.42 -63.70
C LEU A 108 -19.80 -50.20 -62.88
N LEU A 109 -18.62 -50.24 -63.52
CA LEU A 109 -17.32 -50.00 -62.89
C LEU A 109 -17.15 -48.65 -62.15
N PRO A 110 -17.72 -47.52 -62.61
CA PRO A 110 -17.64 -46.23 -61.92
C PRO A 110 -18.30 -46.22 -60.55
N LEU A 111 -19.36 -47.01 -60.35
CA LEU A 111 -20.00 -47.13 -59.05
C LEU A 111 -19.03 -47.74 -58.03
N PHE A 112 -18.15 -48.67 -58.43
CA PHE A 112 -17.10 -49.20 -57.55
C PHE A 112 -16.02 -48.15 -57.21
N ALA A 113 -15.68 -47.26 -58.15
CA ALA A 113 -14.70 -46.20 -57.93
C ALA A 113 -15.21 -45.04 -57.05
N LEU A 114 -16.54 -44.85 -56.97
CA LEU A 114 -17.19 -43.79 -56.17
C LEU A 114 -17.42 -44.19 -54.70
N ILE A 115 -17.42 -45.48 -54.38
CA ILE A 115 -17.62 -46.03 -53.02
C ILE A 115 -16.60 -45.53 -51.97
N PRO A 116 -15.30 -45.39 -52.28
CA PRO A 116 -14.31 -44.85 -51.33
C PRO A 116 -14.60 -43.41 -50.89
N ILE A 117 -15.24 -42.61 -51.75
CA ILE A 117 -15.57 -41.21 -51.48
C ILE A 117 -16.76 -41.11 -50.52
N ALA A 118 -17.77 -41.96 -50.73
CA ALA A 118 -18.91 -42.09 -49.81
C ALA A 118 -18.51 -42.71 -48.45
N ALA A 119 -17.54 -43.62 -48.44
CA ALA A 119 -17.10 -44.33 -47.23
C ALA A 119 -16.47 -43.42 -46.16
N LEU A 120 -16.02 -42.21 -46.52
CA LEU A 120 -15.45 -41.24 -45.59
C LEU A 120 -16.50 -40.45 -44.79
N HIS A 121 -17.79 -40.53 -45.16
CA HIS A 121 -18.83 -39.64 -44.62
C HIS A 121 -20.13 -40.35 -44.18
N VAL A 122 -20.20 -41.69 -44.20
CA VAL A 122 -21.46 -42.44 -43.99
C VAL A 122 -21.33 -43.51 -42.89
N ARG A 123 -22.41 -43.76 -42.14
CA ARG A 123 -22.45 -44.82 -41.10
C ARG A 123 -22.25 -46.22 -41.72
N ARG A 124 -21.51 -47.09 -41.02
CA ARG A 124 -21.05 -48.43 -41.48
C ARG A 124 -22.14 -49.30 -42.15
N LEU A 125 -23.39 -49.22 -41.67
CA LEU A 125 -24.52 -50.02 -42.19
C LEU A 125 -24.99 -49.58 -43.59
N GLN A 126 -24.92 -48.29 -43.89
CA GLN A 126 -25.40 -47.73 -45.16
C GLN A 126 -24.41 -47.97 -46.31
N ILE A 127 -23.11 -48.09 -46.01
CA ILE A 127 -22.07 -48.47 -46.98
C ILE A 127 -22.28 -49.92 -47.43
N ALA A 128 -22.52 -50.84 -46.48
CA ALA A 128 -22.82 -52.23 -46.77
C ALA A 128 -24.12 -52.38 -47.57
N ALA A 129 -25.17 -51.63 -47.22
CA ALA A 129 -26.43 -51.62 -47.97
C ALA A 129 -26.25 -51.09 -49.41
N SER A 130 -25.40 -50.08 -49.62
CA SER A 130 -25.13 -49.52 -50.95
C SER A 130 -24.33 -50.50 -51.83
N LEU A 131 -23.39 -51.23 -51.25
CA LEU A 131 -22.64 -52.30 -51.92
C LEU A 131 -23.55 -53.48 -52.31
N LEU A 132 -24.47 -53.88 -51.42
CA LEU A 132 -25.45 -54.93 -51.70
C LEU A 132 -26.45 -54.51 -52.78
N LEU A 133 -26.92 -53.27 -52.74
CA LEU A 133 -27.80 -52.71 -53.77
C LEU A 133 -27.09 -52.67 -55.14
N LEU A 134 -25.82 -52.28 -55.16
CA LEU A 134 -25.02 -52.26 -56.39
C LEU A 134 -24.79 -53.67 -56.95
N ALA A 135 -24.50 -54.63 -56.09
CA ALA A 135 -24.36 -56.04 -56.49
C ALA A 135 -25.68 -56.60 -57.02
N ALA A 136 -26.81 -56.27 -56.38
CA ALA A 136 -28.14 -56.68 -56.82
C ALA A 136 -28.53 -56.06 -58.17
N LEU A 137 -28.30 -54.76 -58.36
CA LEU A 137 -28.55 -54.06 -59.63
C LEU A 137 -27.66 -54.61 -60.76
N SER A 138 -26.41 -54.96 -60.45
CA SER A 138 -25.50 -55.59 -61.41
C SER A 138 -25.97 -56.99 -61.81
N ALA A 139 -26.44 -57.79 -60.85
CA ALA A 139 -27.00 -59.11 -61.11
C ALA A 139 -28.32 -59.04 -61.92
N VAL A 140 -29.17 -58.05 -61.63
CA VAL A 140 -30.42 -57.79 -62.38
C VAL A 140 -30.10 -57.31 -63.81
N ALA A 141 -29.10 -56.45 -64.00
CA ALA A 141 -28.65 -56.01 -65.32
C ALA A 141 -28.12 -57.19 -66.16
N ILE A 142 -27.38 -58.12 -65.54
CA ILE A 142 -26.91 -59.35 -66.20
C ILE A 142 -28.09 -60.27 -66.56
N GLY A 143 -29.08 -60.40 -65.66
CA GLY A 143 -30.25 -61.27 -65.86
C GLY A 143 -31.30 -60.74 -66.85
N LEU A 144 -31.43 -59.42 -66.99
CA LEU A 144 -32.41 -58.77 -67.87
C LEU A 144 -31.93 -58.57 -69.32
N SER A 145 -30.72 -59.00 -69.68
CA SER A 145 -30.21 -58.91 -71.06
C SER A 145 -30.56 -60.18 -71.85
N PRO A 146 -31.65 -60.21 -72.65
CA PRO A 146 -32.04 -61.43 -73.35
C PRO A 146 -31.27 -61.47 -74.67
N GLY A 147 -30.35 -62.42 -74.80
CA GLY A 147 -29.85 -62.91 -76.09
C GLY A 147 -29.07 -61.94 -76.99
N ARG A 148 -28.50 -60.83 -76.48
CA ARG A 148 -27.72 -59.87 -77.29
C ARG A 148 -26.36 -59.43 -76.69
N ILE A 149 -25.83 -60.16 -75.72
CA ILE A 149 -24.38 -60.21 -75.48
C ILE A 149 -23.90 -61.54 -76.04
N GLN A 150 -23.55 -61.58 -77.33
CA GLN A 150 -22.77 -62.68 -77.89
C GLN A 150 -21.33 -62.50 -77.41
N LEU A 151 -21.01 -63.05 -76.24
CA LEU A 151 -19.63 -63.40 -75.92
C LEU A 151 -19.22 -64.49 -76.93
N PRO A 152 -18.19 -64.28 -77.78
CA PRO A 152 -17.76 -65.30 -78.73
C PRO A 152 -17.24 -66.50 -77.91
N THR A 153 -17.98 -67.59 -77.94
CA THR A 153 -17.69 -68.79 -77.15
C THR A 153 -16.73 -69.71 -77.89
N ALA A 154 -15.49 -69.80 -77.40
CA ALA A 154 -14.70 -71.04 -77.34
C ALA A 154 -13.35 -70.77 -76.62
N ASP A 155 -13.33 -70.78 -75.28
CA ASP A 155 -12.25 -71.38 -74.47
C ASP A 155 -12.40 -71.09 -72.97
N GLY A 156 -12.22 -72.14 -72.15
CA GLY A 156 -12.43 -72.13 -70.69
C GLY A 156 -11.53 -71.16 -69.90
N GLN A 157 -10.43 -70.67 -70.50
CA GLN A 157 -9.48 -69.78 -69.83
C GLN A 157 -10.03 -68.35 -69.62
N GLN A 158 -10.92 -67.85 -70.48
CA GLN A 158 -11.42 -66.47 -70.36
C GLN A 158 -12.58 -66.30 -69.37
N ARG A 159 -13.38 -67.36 -69.12
CA ARG A 159 -14.33 -67.38 -67.99
C ARG A 159 -13.61 -67.34 -66.65
N ALA A 160 -12.48 -68.04 -66.54
CA ALA A 160 -11.62 -67.96 -65.36
C ALA A 160 -11.04 -66.53 -65.18
N LEU A 161 -10.63 -65.86 -66.26
CA LEU A 161 -10.16 -64.47 -66.21
C LEU A 161 -11.25 -63.46 -65.79
N ALA A 162 -12.50 -63.64 -66.24
CA ALA A 162 -13.61 -62.78 -65.83
C ALA A 162 -13.96 -62.95 -64.33
N TRP A 163 -14.02 -64.19 -63.84
CA TRP A 163 -14.19 -64.46 -62.41
C TRP A 163 -12.98 -64.01 -61.58
N ALA A 164 -11.77 -64.14 -62.11
CA ALA A 164 -10.56 -63.63 -61.49
C ALA A 164 -10.59 -62.10 -61.39
N ALA A 165 -11.04 -61.37 -62.41
CA ALA A 165 -11.20 -59.92 -62.37
C ALA A 165 -12.22 -59.48 -61.29
N VAL A 166 -13.37 -60.17 -61.21
CA VAL A 166 -14.38 -59.90 -60.16
C VAL A 166 -13.81 -60.17 -58.76
N LEU A 167 -13.13 -61.30 -58.57
CA LEU A 167 -12.48 -61.64 -57.29
C LEU A 167 -11.37 -60.64 -56.93
N THR A 168 -10.63 -60.13 -57.91
CA THR A 168 -9.56 -59.14 -57.70
C THR A 168 -10.15 -57.80 -57.27
N VAL A 169 -11.26 -57.37 -57.86
CA VAL A 169 -11.98 -56.15 -57.46
C VAL A 169 -12.54 -56.29 -56.03
N LEU A 170 -13.10 -57.46 -55.69
CA LEU A 170 -13.58 -57.74 -54.33
C LEU A 170 -12.43 -57.75 -53.31
N ALA A 171 -11.30 -58.39 -53.64
CA ALA A 171 -10.12 -58.43 -52.79
C ALA A 171 -9.49 -57.04 -52.60
N PHE A 172 -9.43 -56.23 -53.66
CA PHE A 172 -8.97 -54.85 -53.59
C PHE A 172 -9.89 -53.99 -52.72
N GLY A 173 -11.22 -54.13 -52.88
CA GLY A 173 -12.20 -53.46 -52.05
C GLY A 173 -12.08 -53.81 -50.57
N ALA A 174 -11.88 -55.10 -50.26
CA ALA A 174 -11.67 -55.58 -48.88
C ALA A 174 -10.36 -55.04 -48.27
N THR A 175 -9.27 -55.07 -49.04
CA THR A 175 -7.95 -54.57 -48.59
C THR A 175 -7.99 -53.07 -48.34
N LEU A 176 -8.65 -52.31 -49.22
CA LEU A 176 -8.86 -50.87 -49.06
C LEU A 176 -9.69 -50.57 -47.80
N MET A 177 -10.76 -51.33 -47.53
CA MET A 177 -11.55 -51.21 -46.30
C MET A 177 -10.71 -51.42 -45.04
N MET A 178 -9.87 -52.48 -45.02
CA MET A 178 -9.01 -52.77 -43.88
C MET A 178 -7.98 -51.67 -43.61
N THR A 179 -7.38 -51.08 -44.66
CA THR A 179 -6.42 -49.98 -44.51
C THR A 179 -7.06 -48.69 -44.00
N VAL A 180 -8.27 -48.35 -44.49
CA VAL A 180 -9.05 -47.20 -44.01
C VAL A 180 -9.46 -47.40 -42.55
N GLU A 181 -9.88 -48.60 -42.16
CA GLU A 181 -10.23 -48.89 -40.78
C GLU A 181 -9.01 -48.84 -39.83
N GLY A 182 -7.86 -49.34 -40.28
CA GLY A 182 -6.59 -49.22 -39.54
C GLY A 182 -6.17 -47.76 -39.32
N PHE A 183 -6.27 -46.92 -40.34
CA PHE A 183 -5.95 -45.50 -40.27
C PHE A 183 -6.91 -44.72 -39.35
N SER A 184 -8.21 -45.02 -39.41
CA SER A 184 -9.22 -44.42 -38.53
C SER A 184 -8.98 -44.73 -37.05
N ARG A 185 -8.63 -45.98 -36.72
CA ARG A 185 -8.31 -46.39 -35.34
C ARG A 185 -7.05 -45.68 -34.81
N ALA A 186 -6.03 -45.49 -35.64
CA ALA A 186 -4.81 -44.77 -35.27
C ALA A 186 -5.10 -43.28 -34.96
N LEU A 187 -5.86 -42.61 -35.85
CA LEU A 187 -6.27 -41.22 -35.68
C LEU A 187 -7.05 -40.96 -34.39
N ILE A 188 -8.01 -41.82 -34.06
CA ILE A 188 -8.80 -41.69 -32.83
C ILE A 188 -7.91 -41.82 -31.59
N LYS A 189 -6.97 -42.77 -31.60
CA LYS A 189 -6.05 -43.01 -30.49
C LYS A 189 -5.11 -41.82 -30.25
N ASP A 190 -4.59 -41.21 -31.32
CA ASP A 190 -3.70 -40.05 -31.21
C ASP A 190 -4.44 -38.77 -30.79
N ASN A 191 -5.66 -38.57 -31.26
CA ASN A 191 -6.50 -37.44 -30.84
C ASN A 191 -6.87 -37.52 -29.34
N LEU A 192 -7.14 -38.73 -28.84
CA LEU A 192 -7.36 -38.98 -27.41
C LEU A 192 -6.10 -38.70 -26.57
N ARG A 193 -4.90 -39.06 -27.05
CA ARG A 193 -3.63 -38.78 -26.38
C ARG A 193 -3.36 -37.27 -26.31
N LEU A 194 -3.53 -36.55 -27.42
CA LEU A 194 -3.42 -35.09 -27.48
C LEU A 194 -4.37 -34.39 -26.51
N THR A 195 -5.63 -34.84 -26.47
CA THR A 195 -6.64 -34.27 -25.56
C THR A 195 -6.30 -34.51 -24.09
N LYS A 196 -5.78 -35.69 -23.74
CA LYS A 196 -5.30 -35.98 -22.37
C LYS A 196 -4.07 -35.16 -22.00
N ALA A 197 -3.11 -35.01 -22.92
CA ALA A 197 -1.93 -34.17 -22.73
C ALA A 197 -2.32 -32.69 -22.53
N PHE A 198 -3.26 -32.16 -23.33
CA PHE A 198 -3.80 -30.80 -23.15
C PHE A 198 -4.50 -30.61 -21.79
N LYS A 199 -5.30 -31.58 -21.34
CA LYS A 199 -5.93 -31.53 -20.01
C LYS A 199 -4.92 -31.63 -18.85
N ALA A 200 -3.79 -32.31 -19.05
CA ALA A 200 -2.72 -32.36 -18.06
C ALA A 200 -1.92 -31.04 -18.04
N LEU A 201 -1.54 -30.50 -19.21
CA LEU A 201 -0.88 -29.20 -19.34
C LEU A 201 -1.69 -28.08 -18.71
N ARG A 202 -3.02 -28.09 -18.93
CA ARG A 202 -3.94 -27.10 -18.34
C ARG A 202 -4.03 -27.21 -16.81
N ARG A 203 -3.77 -28.39 -16.22
CA ARG A 203 -3.73 -28.56 -14.75
C ARG A 203 -2.43 -28.04 -14.13
N PHE A 204 -1.30 -28.13 -14.85
CA PHE A 204 0.00 -27.62 -14.37
C PHE A 204 0.15 -26.09 -14.53
N ALA A 205 -0.41 -25.50 -15.59
CA ALA A 205 -0.31 -24.05 -15.83
C ALA A 205 -1.17 -23.16 -14.91
N LEU A 206 -1.96 -23.75 -14.01
CA LEU A 206 -3.02 -23.05 -13.27
C LEU A 206 -2.88 -23.12 -11.74
N ARG A 207 -1.88 -23.82 -11.18
CA ARG A 207 -1.63 -23.86 -9.72
C ARG A 207 -0.23 -23.36 -9.40
N ASP A 208 -0.05 -22.89 -8.17
CA ASP A 208 1.28 -22.61 -7.64
C ASP A 208 2.04 -23.92 -7.45
N GLU A 209 3.22 -24.05 -8.05
CA GLU A 209 3.99 -25.31 -8.08
C GLU A 209 4.47 -25.73 -6.68
N LEU A 210 4.79 -24.75 -5.82
CA LEU A 210 5.29 -25.00 -4.47
C LEU A 210 4.18 -25.44 -3.52
N THR A 211 3.09 -24.67 -3.43
CA THR A 211 2.05 -24.87 -2.41
C THR A 211 0.86 -25.71 -2.91
N GLY A 212 0.72 -25.89 -4.22
CA GLY A 212 -0.43 -26.56 -4.84
C GLY A 212 -1.76 -25.78 -4.73
N LEU A 213 -1.71 -24.54 -4.24
CA LEU A 213 -2.84 -23.61 -4.17
C LEU A 213 -3.18 -23.04 -5.57
N ALA A 214 -4.30 -22.33 -5.66
CA ALA A 214 -4.60 -21.57 -6.87
C ALA A 214 -3.51 -20.52 -7.11
N ASN A 215 -3.14 -20.29 -8.37
CA ASN A 215 -2.27 -19.17 -8.72
C ASN A 215 -3.08 -17.89 -8.99
N ARG A 216 -2.39 -16.76 -9.17
CA ARG A 216 -3.01 -15.46 -9.46
C ARG A 216 -4.03 -15.51 -10.61
N ARG A 217 -3.74 -16.27 -11.66
CA ARG A 217 -4.62 -16.40 -12.82
C ARG A 217 -5.95 -17.08 -12.49
N ILE A 218 -5.92 -18.25 -11.83
CA ILE A 218 -7.18 -18.92 -11.40
C ILE A 218 -7.99 -17.99 -10.51
N PHE A 219 -7.33 -17.33 -9.56
CA PHE A 219 -8.02 -16.49 -8.59
C PHE A 219 -8.79 -15.37 -9.29
N LEU A 220 -8.12 -14.64 -10.20
CA LEU A 220 -8.74 -13.55 -10.96
C LEU A 220 -9.82 -14.06 -11.93
N ASP A 221 -9.59 -15.18 -12.61
CA ASP A 221 -10.60 -15.79 -13.50
C ASP A 221 -11.86 -16.18 -12.72
N HIS A 222 -11.70 -16.79 -11.55
CA HIS A 222 -12.82 -17.22 -10.70
C HIS A 222 -13.55 -16.04 -10.04
N LEU A 223 -12.81 -15.02 -9.59
CA LEU A 223 -13.39 -13.78 -9.08
C LEU A 223 -14.25 -13.10 -10.14
N ASN A 224 -13.73 -12.94 -11.36
CA ASN A 224 -14.49 -12.36 -12.48
C ASN A 224 -15.72 -13.21 -12.83
N GLU A 225 -15.59 -14.54 -12.83
CA GLU A 225 -16.71 -15.46 -13.06
C GLU A 225 -17.84 -15.27 -12.02
N LEU A 226 -17.49 -15.19 -10.73
CA LEU A 226 -18.46 -14.95 -9.66
C LEU A 226 -19.12 -13.58 -9.77
N MET A 227 -18.33 -12.53 -10.05
CA MET A 227 -18.85 -11.18 -10.25
C MET A 227 -19.84 -11.09 -11.42
N GLN A 228 -19.60 -11.85 -12.50
CA GLN A 228 -20.50 -11.89 -13.67
C GLN A 228 -21.75 -12.74 -13.44
N ARG A 229 -21.60 -13.91 -12.81
CA ARG A 229 -22.73 -14.84 -12.59
C ARG A 229 -23.63 -14.44 -11.43
N HIS A 230 -23.07 -13.81 -10.41
CA HIS A 230 -23.76 -13.45 -9.17
C HIS A 230 -23.53 -11.98 -8.82
N PRO A 231 -23.98 -11.03 -9.67
CA PRO A 231 -23.71 -9.60 -9.46
C PRO A 231 -24.32 -9.03 -8.17
N ALA A 232 -25.38 -9.67 -7.64
CA ALA A 232 -26.00 -9.29 -6.37
C ALA A 232 -25.31 -9.89 -5.14
N GLN A 233 -24.33 -10.79 -5.31
CA GLN A 233 -23.64 -11.44 -4.20
C GLN A 233 -22.48 -10.57 -3.71
N THR A 234 -22.44 -10.27 -2.41
CA THR A 234 -21.28 -9.64 -1.79
C THR A 234 -20.08 -10.59 -1.82
N LEU A 235 -18.96 -10.10 -2.32
CA LEU A 235 -17.70 -10.83 -2.36
C LEU A 235 -16.68 -10.08 -1.51
N THR A 236 -15.95 -10.80 -0.66
CA THR A 236 -14.83 -10.24 0.08
C THR A 236 -13.52 -10.83 -0.44
N ILE A 237 -12.51 -10.00 -0.58
CA ILE A 237 -11.14 -10.42 -0.92
C ILE A 237 -10.22 -10.06 0.24
N GLY A 238 -9.32 -10.97 0.61
CA GLY A 238 -8.28 -10.75 1.58
C GLY A 238 -6.90 -10.95 0.96
N LEU A 239 -6.01 -9.96 1.05
CA LEU A 239 -4.60 -10.08 0.70
C LEU A 239 -3.77 -10.25 1.98
N MET A 240 -2.86 -11.21 1.97
CA MET A 240 -2.10 -11.66 3.13
C MET A 240 -0.61 -11.69 2.79
N ASP A 241 0.22 -11.13 3.66
CA ASP A 241 1.68 -11.16 3.54
C ASP A 241 2.31 -11.64 4.85
N LEU A 242 3.34 -12.48 4.73
CA LEU A 242 4.04 -13.02 5.87
C LEU A 242 5.10 -12.05 6.39
N ASP A 243 4.89 -11.56 7.60
CA ASP A 243 5.75 -10.55 8.20
C ASP A 243 7.17 -11.09 8.40
N ARG A 244 8.17 -10.40 7.85
CA ARG A 244 9.60 -10.71 8.00
C ARG A 244 10.01 -12.08 7.41
N PHE A 245 9.27 -12.60 6.43
CA PHE A 245 9.64 -13.85 5.74
C PHE A 245 11.05 -13.82 5.14
N LYS A 246 11.47 -12.68 4.58
CA LYS A 246 12.84 -12.49 4.06
C LYS A 246 13.91 -12.81 5.11
N SER A 247 13.71 -12.38 6.36
CA SER A 247 14.65 -12.68 7.45
C SER A 247 14.78 -14.18 7.74
N VAL A 248 13.75 -14.98 7.47
CA VAL A 248 13.81 -16.44 7.57
C VAL A 248 14.67 -17.00 6.43
N ASN A 249 14.45 -16.55 5.19
CA ASN A 249 15.28 -16.96 4.05
C ASN A 249 16.75 -16.60 4.23
N ASP A 250 17.04 -15.38 4.70
CA ASP A 250 18.40 -14.89 4.88
C ASP A 250 19.15 -15.65 5.98
N ARG A 251 18.44 -16.15 7.00
CA ARG A 251 19.04 -16.86 8.15
C ARG A 251 19.11 -18.38 7.97
N LEU A 252 18.10 -18.98 7.36
CA LEU A 252 17.89 -20.44 7.33
C LEU A 252 17.88 -21.01 5.91
N GLY A 253 17.98 -20.16 4.89
CA GLY A 253 18.00 -20.55 3.48
C GLY A 253 16.61 -20.78 2.88
N HIS A 254 16.55 -20.69 1.55
CA HIS A 254 15.30 -20.78 0.79
C HIS A 254 14.57 -22.12 0.94
N ILE A 255 15.26 -23.23 1.19
CA ILE A 255 14.63 -24.55 1.37
C ILE A 255 13.69 -24.56 2.59
N ILE A 256 14.11 -23.95 3.70
CA ILE A 256 13.29 -23.84 4.91
C ILE A 256 12.14 -22.85 4.68
N GLY A 257 12.41 -21.75 3.97
CA GLY A 257 11.38 -20.79 3.55
C GLY A 257 10.29 -21.42 2.69
N ASP A 258 10.67 -22.26 1.73
CA ASP A 258 9.74 -22.96 0.85
C ASP A 258 8.84 -23.93 1.62
N GLN A 259 9.41 -24.69 2.56
CA GLN A 259 8.64 -25.56 3.45
C GLN A 259 7.70 -24.76 4.37
N LEU A 260 8.13 -23.57 4.82
CA LEU A 260 7.30 -22.67 5.60
C LEU A 260 6.09 -22.20 4.79
N LEU A 261 6.28 -21.82 3.53
CA LEU A 261 5.18 -21.40 2.65
C LEU A 261 4.16 -22.53 2.42
N VAL A 262 4.63 -23.77 2.25
CA VAL A 262 3.75 -24.95 2.17
C VAL A 262 2.96 -25.14 3.45
N ALA A 263 3.61 -25.08 4.62
CA ALA A 263 2.97 -25.23 5.92
C ALA A 263 1.95 -24.11 6.22
N VAL A 264 2.28 -22.86 5.87
CA VAL A 264 1.38 -21.70 5.95
C VAL A 264 0.15 -21.94 5.07
N GLY A 265 0.34 -22.32 3.81
CA GLY A 265 -0.76 -22.60 2.89
C GLY A 265 -1.72 -23.67 3.40
N GLN A 266 -1.19 -24.75 3.99
CA GLN A 266 -1.98 -25.79 4.64
C GLN A 266 -2.76 -25.27 5.86
N ARG A 267 -2.11 -24.48 6.71
CA ARG A 267 -2.73 -23.95 7.93
C ARG A 267 -3.83 -22.93 7.62
N LEU A 268 -3.60 -22.03 6.67
CA LEU A 268 -4.63 -21.10 6.17
C LEU A 268 -5.82 -21.87 5.60
N ARG A 269 -5.57 -22.90 4.77
CA ARG A 269 -6.63 -23.71 4.18
C ARG A 269 -7.49 -24.43 5.22
N GLY A 270 -6.90 -24.84 6.36
CA GLY A 270 -7.63 -25.44 7.47
C GLY A 270 -8.58 -24.49 8.22
N VAL A 271 -8.41 -23.17 8.05
CA VAL A 271 -9.30 -22.15 8.67
C VAL A 271 -10.53 -21.87 7.81
N LEU A 272 -10.37 -21.98 6.49
CA LEU A 272 -11.36 -21.61 5.48
C LEU A 272 -12.44 -22.68 5.31
N ARG A 273 -13.64 -22.27 4.89
CA ARG A 273 -14.78 -23.17 4.67
C ARG A 273 -14.84 -23.67 3.23
N GLU A 274 -15.71 -24.64 3.00
CA GLU A 274 -16.06 -25.09 1.66
C GLU A 274 -16.74 -23.95 0.88
N GLY A 275 -16.16 -23.55 -0.26
CA GLY A 275 -16.60 -22.40 -1.07
C GLY A 275 -15.66 -21.18 -1.02
N ASP A 276 -14.78 -21.09 -0.03
CA ASP A 276 -13.71 -20.09 -0.03
C ASP A 276 -12.57 -20.54 -0.95
N LEU A 277 -11.91 -19.60 -1.63
CA LEU A 277 -10.77 -19.90 -2.50
C LEU A 277 -9.49 -19.27 -1.94
N LEU A 278 -8.50 -20.11 -1.64
CA LEU A 278 -7.15 -19.68 -1.27
C LEU A 278 -6.19 -19.81 -2.45
N ALA A 279 -5.46 -18.74 -2.72
CA ALA A 279 -4.44 -18.64 -3.75
C ALA A 279 -3.11 -18.13 -3.17
N ARG A 280 -2.02 -18.39 -3.89
CA ARG A 280 -0.72 -17.74 -3.68
C ARG A 280 -0.36 -16.96 -4.93
N PHE A 281 -0.12 -15.66 -4.79
CA PHE A 281 0.18 -14.79 -5.95
C PHE A 281 1.66 -14.81 -6.33
N GLY A 282 2.52 -15.08 -5.35
CA GLY A 282 3.97 -15.19 -5.52
C GLY A 282 4.67 -14.84 -4.21
N GLY A 283 5.96 -15.19 -4.07
CA GLY A 283 6.72 -14.86 -2.86
C GLY A 283 6.04 -15.35 -1.58
N ASP A 284 5.79 -14.45 -0.65
CA ASP A 284 5.11 -14.62 0.63
C ASP A 284 3.65 -14.15 0.63
N GLU A 285 3.09 -13.83 -0.54
CA GLU A 285 1.74 -13.28 -0.70
C GLU A 285 0.67 -14.35 -0.95
N PHE A 286 -0.30 -14.42 -0.04
CA PHE A 286 -1.48 -15.27 -0.14
C PHE A 286 -2.74 -14.42 -0.34
N VAL A 287 -3.73 -14.96 -1.02
CA VAL A 287 -4.98 -14.25 -1.32
C VAL A 287 -6.15 -15.17 -1.06
N VAL A 288 -7.17 -14.67 -0.39
CA VAL A 288 -8.40 -15.39 -0.13
C VAL A 288 -9.60 -14.68 -0.75
N LEU A 289 -10.48 -15.45 -1.37
CA LEU A 289 -11.80 -15.02 -1.81
C LEU A 289 -12.84 -15.66 -0.89
N LEU A 290 -13.68 -14.80 -0.33
CA LEU A 290 -14.64 -15.10 0.73
C LEU A 290 -16.05 -14.70 0.26
N PRO A 291 -16.75 -15.56 -0.50
CA PRO A 291 -18.11 -15.26 -0.97
C PRO A 291 -19.09 -15.18 0.20
N GLY A 292 -19.94 -14.16 0.24
CA GLY A 292 -21.01 -14.02 1.25
C GLY A 292 -20.57 -13.51 2.62
N TYR A 293 -19.32 -13.06 2.77
CA TYR A 293 -18.88 -12.28 3.93
C TYR A 293 -19.16 -10.81 3.63
N SER A 294 -20.09 -10.20 4.35
CA SER A 294 -20.55 -8.83 4.06
C SER A 294 -20.56 -7.91 5.28
N THR A 295 -20.65 -8.46 6.50
CA THR A 295 -20.70 -7.65 7.71
C THR A 295 -19.33 -7.52 8.36
N GLU A 296 -19.08 -6.37 8.98
CA GLU A 296 -17.83 -6.11 9.70
C GLU A 296 -17.53 -7.17 10.77
N GLN A 297 -18.57 -7.67 11.46
CA GLN A 297 -18.43 -8.74 12.45
C GLN A 297 -17.93 -10.05 11.83
N GLN A 298 -18.47 -10.45 10.68
CA GLN A 298 -18.03 -11.66 9.96
C GLN A 298 -16.58 -11.52 9.48
N LEU A 299 -16.24 -10.34 8.95
CA LEU A 299 -14.89 -10.00 8.49
C LEU A 299 -13.89 -10.00 9.64
N SER A 300 -14.23 -9.35 10.75
CA SER A 300 -13.40 -9.35 11.95
C SER A 300 -13.16 -10.76 12.47
N TYR A 301 -14.19 -11.60 12.49
CA TYR A 301 -14.10 -12.98 12.94
C TYR A 301 -13.15 -13.82 12.08
N ILE A 302 -13.33 -13.82 10.75
CA ILE A 302 -12.46 -14.60 9.85
C ILE A 302 -11.03 -14.04 9.83
N ALA A 303 -10.87 -12.72 9.87
CA ALA A 303 -9.57 -12.07 9.90
C ALA A 303 -8.76 -12.48 11.13
N LYS A 304 -9.36 -12.41 12.32
CA LYS A 304 -8.72 -12.86 13.57
C LYS A 304 -8.33 -14.34 13.50
N ARG A 305 -9.19 -15.20 12.93
CA ARG A 305 -8.85 -16.62 12.77
C ARG A 305 -7.65 -16.84 11.84
N LEU A 306 -7.57 -16.10 10.73
CA LEU A 306 -6.45 -16.18 9.78
C LEU A 306 -5.15 -15.64 10.38
N VAL A 307 -5.19 -14.51 11.09
CA VAL A 307 -4.00 -13.94 11.75
C VAL A 307 -3.52 -14.86 12.89
N ASN A 308 -4.43 -15.27 13.78
CA ASN A 308 -4.07 -16.06 14.97
C ASN A 308 -3.60 -17.48 14.61
N CYS A 309 -4.05 -18.07 13.49
CA CYS A 309 -3.57 -19.41 13.13
C CYS A 309 -2.09 -19.38 12.73
N ILE A 310 -1.60 -18.28 12.16
CA ILE A 310 -0.19 -18.14 11.77
C ILE A 310 0.71 -17.82 12.97
N GLU A 311 0.18 -17.19 14.02
CA GLU A 311 0.93 -16.85 15.23
C GLU A 311 1.54 -18.07 15.95
N ALA A 312 0.89 -19.23 15.85
CA ALA A 312 1.42 -20.47 16.42
C ALA A 312 2.75 -20.89 15.75
N PRO A 313 3.77 -21.35 16.50
CA PRO A 313 5.05 -21.73 15.92
C PRO A 313 4.94 -22.81 14.83
N PHE A 314 5.81 -22.73 13.83
CA PHE A 314 6.01 -23.75 12.81
C PHE A 314 7.26 -24.57 13.15
N ILE A 315 7.12 -25.89 13.22
CA ILE A 315 8.27 -26.79 13.40
C ILE A 315 8.70 -27.31 12.04
N ILE A 316 9.85 -26.84 11.54
CA ILE A 316 10.36 -27.17 10.20
C ILE A 316 11.81 -27.62 10.32
N GLN A 317 12.08 -28.88 9.99
CA GLN A 317 13.40 -29.50 10.13
C GLN A 317 14.04 -29.31 11.51
N GLY A 318 13.21 -29.34 12.58
CA GLY A 318 13.67 -29.14 13.96
C GLY A 318 13.80 -27.68 14.41
N ASN A 319 13.65 -26.71 13.49
CA ASN A 319 13.63 -25.29 13.84
C ASN A 319 12.21 -24.86 14.23
N SER A 320 12.09 -24.12 15.34
CA SER A 320 10.85 -23.45 15.74
C SER A 320 10.82 -22.05 15.14
N LEU A 321 9.92 -21.82 14.19
CA LEU A 321 9.79 -20.57 13.45
C LEU A 321 8.51 -19.85 13.88
N GLN A 322 8.65 -18.60 14.30
CA GLN A 322 7.52 -17.73 14.61
C GLN A 322 7.45 -16.62 13.55
N ILE A 323 6.32 -16.54 12.86
CA ILE A 323 6.09 -15.57 11.79
C ILE A 323 4.74 -14.88 11.97
N GLY A 324 4.65 -13.63 11.54
CA GLY A 324 3.41 -12.85 11.56
C GLY A 324 2.66 -12.92 10.24
N LEU A 325 1.40 -12.50 10.26
CA LEU A 325 0.58 -12.28 9.07
C LEU A 325 -0.05 -10.89 9.12
N SER A 326 0.21 -10.09 8.09
CA SER A 326 -0.53 -8.85 7.85
C SER A 326 -1.62 -9.09 6.81
N LEU A 327 -2.88 -8.75 7.11
CA LEU A 327 -4.05 -9.03 6.27
C LEU A 327 -4.81 -7.75 5.89
N GLY A 328 -5.07 -7.54 4.61
CA GLY A 328 -5.95 -6.50 4.10
C GLY A 328 -7.21 -7.09 3.49
N LEU A 329 -8.39 -6.66 3.95
CA LEU A 329 -9.69 -7.12 3.46
C LEU A 329 -10.38 -6.02 2.67
N VAL A 330 -11.08 -6.35 1.60
CA VAL A 330 -11.97 -5.44 0.88
C VAL A 330 -13.29 -6.14 0.58
N VAL A 331 -14.38 -5.40 0.73
CA VAL A 331 -15.73 -5.86 0.39
C VAL A 331 -16.13 -5.25 -0.95
N GLN A 332 -16.45 -6.09 -1.92
CA GLN A 332 -17.12 -5.67 -3.14
C GLN A 332 -18.60 -5.47 -2.85
N GLN A 333 -19.06 -4.22 -2.90
CA GLN A 333 -20.47 -3.90 -2.75
C GLN A 333 -21.21 -4.09 -4.09
N PRO A 334 -22.40 -4.71 -4.12
CA PRO A 334 -23.15 -4.96 -5.36
C PRO A 334 -23.58 -3.70 -6.13
N ASP A 335 -23.78 -2.59 -5.43
CA ASP A 335 -24.23 -1.29 -5.93
C ASP A 335 -23.10 -0.43 -6.51
N ALA A 336 -21.84 -0.74 -6.17
CA ALA A 336 -20.65 -0.09 -6.71
C ALA A 336 -19.59 -1.12 -7.19
N PRO A 337 -19.89 -1.93 -8.22
CA PRO A 337 -18.97 -2.92 -8.77
C PRO A 337 -17.72 -2.24 -9.32
N VAL A 338 -16.54 -2.70 -8.87
CA VAL A 338 -15.24 -2.36 -9.48
C VAL A 338 -14.64 -3.64 -10.08
N ASP A 339 -13.64 -3.52 -10.95
CA ASP A 339 -13.02 -4.71 -11.55
C ASP A 339 -12.17 -5.51 -10.53
N ALA A 340 -11.89 -6.78 -10.86
CA ALA A 340 -11.13 -7.69 -10.01
C ALA A 340 -9.73 -7.16 -9.63
N GLU A 341 -9.04 -6.48 -10.53
CA GLU A 341 -7.70 -5.92 -10.24
C GLU A 341 -7.82 -4.73 -9.26
N THR A 342 -8.84 -3.89 -9.41
CA THR A 342 -9.12 -2.82 -8.44
C THR A 342 -9.41 -3.37 -7.04
N LEU A 343 -10.13 -4.48 -6.93
CA LEU A 343 -10.36 -5.12 -5.62
C LEU A 343 -9.05 -5.65 -5.01
N VAL A 344 -8.23 -6.35 -5.79
CA VAL A 344 -6.92 -6.81 -5.32
C VAL A 344 -6.07 -5.63 -4.86
N ARG A 345 -6.05 -4.53 -5.62
CA ARG A 345 -5.35 -3.29 -5.23
C ARG A 345 -5.86 -2.74 -3.91
N ARG A 346 -7.18 -2.66 -3.70
CA ARG A 346 -7.77 -2.18 -2.45
C ARG A 346 -7.45 -3.09 -1.26
N ALA A 347 -7.44 -4.40 -1.46
CA ALA A 347 -6.98 -5.36 -0.45
C ALA A 347 -5.51 -5.15 -0.10
N ASP A 348 -4.65 -4.92 -1.11
CA ASP A 348 -3.23 -4.60 -0.92
C ASP A 348 -3.05 -3.31 -0.11
N MET A 349 -3.83 -2.28 -0.41
CA MET A 349 -3.78 -1.02 0.32
C MET A 349 -4.13 -1.19 1.81
N ALA A 350 -5.16 -1.98 2.10
CA ALA A 350 -5.52 -2.32 3.48
C ALA A 350 -4.42 -3.16 4.15
N MET A 351 -3.81 -4.11 3.44
CA MET A 351 -2.72 -4.95 3.95
C MET A 351 -1.48 -4.10 4.27
N TYR A 352 -1.13 -3.17 3.41
CA TYR A 352 -0.06 -2.21 3.65
C TYR A 352 -0.34 -1.33 4.88
N ALA A 353 -1.59 -0.88 5.05
CA ALA A 353 -2.00 -0.16 6.25
C ALA A 353 -1.86 -1.02 7.52
N ALA A 354 -2.14 -2.32 7.44
CA ALA A 354 -1.89 -3.27 8.53
C ALA A 354 -0.39 -3.39 8.84
N LYS A 355 0.47 -3.48 7.82
CA LYS A 355 1.93 -3.51 7.99
C LYS A 355 2.46 -2.24 8.68
N LYS A 356 1.97 -1.07 8.28
CA LYS A 356 2.41 0.22 8.84
C LYS A 356 2.00 0.38 10.31
N ASN A 357 0.83 -0.12 10.69
CA ASN A 357 0.28 0.03 12.04
C ASN A 357 0.79 -1.00 13.06
N GLY A 358 1.93 -1.65 12.80
CA GLY A 358 2.56 -2.58 13.74
C GLY A 358 2.64 -4.04 13.28
N ARG A 359 2.18 -4.37 12.05
CA ARG A 359 2.14 -5.74 11.51
C ARG A 359 1.24 -6.68 12.34
N GLN A 360 1.21 -7.99 12.03
CA GLN A 360 0.45 -9.00 12.78
C GLN A 360 -1.02 -8.64 13.07
N GLN A 361 -1.65 -7.96 12.12
CA GLN A 361 -3.01 -7.46 12.27
C GLN A 361 -3.73 -7.47 10.93
N TYR A 362 -5.02 -7.19 10.98
CA TYR A 362 -5.81 -6.99 9.78
C TYR A 362 -6.35 -5.56 9.69
N ARG A 363 -6.63 -5.12 8.46
CA ARG A 363 -7.39 -3.90 8.18
C ARG A 363 -8.43 -4.19 7.11
N ILE A 364 -9.60 -3.57 7.24
CA ILE A 364 -10.64 -3.59 6.23
C ILE A 364 -10.52 -2.28 5.45
N PHE A 365 -10.48 -2.37 4.14
CA PHE A 365 -10.39 -1.24 3.22
C PHE A 365 -11.57 -0.29 3.45
N ASP A 366 -11.24 0.98 3.53
CA ASP A 366 -12.18 2.09 3.43
C ASP A 366 -11.64 3.12 2.42
N GLN A 367 -12.50 4.05 2.00
CA GLN A 367 -12.12 5.08 1.04
C GLN A 367 -11.03 6.03 1.61
N GLN A 368 -10.99 6.22 2.94
CA GLN A 368 -9.99 7.10 3.57
C GLN A 368 -8.58 6.55 3.40
N MET A 369 -8.39 5.22 3.37
CA MET A 369 -7.11 4.59 3.04
C MET A 369 -6.66 4.92 1.61
N GLU A 370 -7.59 4.91 0.64
CA GLU A 370 -7.27 5.26 -0.76
C GLU A 370 -6.90 6.73 -0.90
N ASP A 371 -7.66 7.61 -0.26
CA ASP A 371 -7.39 9.05 -0.26
C ASP A 371 -6.05 9.36 0.43
N ALA A 372 -5.74 8.71 1.55
CA ALA A 372 -4.49 8.89 2.27
C ALA A 372 -3.26 8.41 1.47
N MET A 373 -3.39 7.32 0.71
CA MET A 373 -2.32 6.84 -0.17
C MET A 373 -2.08 7.77 -1.36
N GLN A 374 -3.16 8.24 -2.00
CA GLN A 374 -3.05 9.21 -3.09
C GLN A 374 -2.41 10.52 -2.60
N GLU A 375 -2.80 10.99 -1.43
CA GLU A 375 -2.22 12.19 -0.83
C GLU A 375 -0.74 12.00 -0.50
N ARG A 376 -0.37 10.83 0.05
CA ARG A 376 1.05 10.48 0.27
C ARG A 376 1.83 10.50 -1.04
N HIS A 377 1.31 9.89 -2.11
CA HIS A 377 1.97 9.87 -3.40
C HIS A 377 2.13 11.27 -4.00
N ARG A 378 1.09 12.09 -3.91
CA ARG A 378 1.13 13.50 -4.32
C ARG A 378 2.21 14.27 -3.57
N LYS A 379 2.29 14.12 -2.25
CA LYS A 379 3.32 14.75 -1.42
C LYS A 379 4.73 14.25 -1.76
N LEU A 380 4.92 12.95 -2.01
CA LEU A 380 6.20 12.39 -2.45
C LEU A 380 6.68 13.06 -3.75
N GLN A 381 5.83 13.09 -4.77
CA GLN A 381 6.16 13.74 -6.05
C GLN A 381 6.41 15.24 -5.87
N TRP A 382 5.66 15.90 -4.99
CA TRP A 382 5.82 17.32 -4.70
C TRP A 382 7.18 17.63 -4.09
N VAL A 383 7.62 16.89 -3.06
CA VAL A 383 8.94 17.10 -2.46
C VAL A 383 10.07 16.68 -3.41
N GLN A 384 9.91 15.57 -4.13
CA GLN A 384 10.91 15.13 -5.13
C GLN A 384 11.11 16.17 -6.25
N SER A 385 10.02 16.75 -6.76
CA SER A 385 10.12 17.84 -7.74
C SER A 385 10.75 19.08 -7.14
N ALA A 386 10.35 19.47 -5.92
CA ALA A 386 10.93 20.63 -5.26
C ALA A 386 12.44 20.49 -5.02
N LEU A 387 12.90 19.28 -4.67
CA LEU A 387 14.33 18.98 -4.53
C LEU A 387 15.07 19.12 -5.87
N ARG A 388 14.52 18.58 -6.97
CA ARG A 388 15.13 18.70 -8.32
C ARG A 388 15.15 20.13 -8.85
N ASP A 389 14.11 20.89 -8.56
CA ASP A 389 13.91 22.25 -9.08
C ASP A 389 14.53 23.34 -8.17
N ASN A 390 15.31 22.96 -7.13
CA ASN A 390 15.88 23.87 -6.13
C ASN A 390 14.84 24.77 -5.43
N ARG A 391 13.66 24.21 -5.13
CA ARG A 391 12.56 24.90 -4.42
C ARG A 391 12.47 24.56 -2.93
N LEU A 392 13.42 23.78 -2.40
CA LEU A 392 13.61 23.63 -0.97
C LEU A 392 14.50 24.75 -0.43
N GLU A 393 14.14 25.29 0.73
CA GLU A 393 14.91 26.33 1.42
C GLU A 393 14.87 26.11 2.93
N LEU A 394 15.77 26.76 3.66
CA LEU A 394 15.82 26.72 5.12
C LEU A 394 15.38 28.07 5.69
N GLN A 395 14.53 28.03 6.71
CA GLN A 395 14.26 29.15 7.59
C GLN A 395 14.94 28.93 8.93
N TYR A 396 15.32 30.01 9.60
CA TYR A 396 16.14 29.95 10.82
C TYR A 396 15.35 30.46 12.00
N GLN A 397 15.28 29.68 13.08
CA GLN A 397 14.71 30.11 14.34
C GLN A 397 15.82 30.29 15.38
N PRO A 398 15.95 31.47 16.00
CA PRO A 398 17.04 31.76 16.93
C PRO A 398 16.91 30.98 18.25
N ILE A 399 18.05 30.53 18.76
CA ILE A 399 18.20 29.92 20.08
C ILE A 399 18.92 30.92 20.98
N LEU A 400 18.24 31.31 22.06
CA LEU A 400 18.75 32.27 23.05
C LEU A 400 19.45 31.52 24.18
N SER A 401 20.63 32.00 24.58
CA SER A 401 21.47 31.37 25.59
C SER A 401 21.79 32.36 26.72
N LEU A 402 21.66 31.89 27.95
CA LEU A 402 22.03 32.58 29.18
C LEU A 402 23.35 31.99 29.69
N GLN A 403 24.44 32.68 29.39
CA GLN A 403 25.79 32.31 29.82
C GLN A 403 25.94 32.52 31.33
N ALA A 404 26.66 31.60 31.98
CA ALA A 404 27.01 31.74 33.39
C ALA A 404 27.85 33.00 33.59
N ALA A 405 27.72 33.61 34.77
CA ALA A 405 28.72 34.57 35.22
C ALA A 405 30.11 33.92 35.19
N SER A 406 31.09 34.57 34.56
CA SER A 406 32.48 34.12 34.60
C SER A 406 32.97 34.07 36.05
N ALA A 407 33.90 33.15 36.38
CA ALA A 407 34.52 33.05 37.70
C ALA A 407 35.29 34.32 38.12
N ALA A 408 35.47 35.27 37.20
CA ALA A 408 35.90 36.63 37.52
C ALA A 408 34.86 37.33 38.41
N LYS A 409 35.27 37.70 39.62
CA LYS A 409 34.45 38.46 40.58
C LYS A 409 33.79 39.67 39.89
N GLY A 410 32.46 39.68 39.84
CA GLY A 410 31.67 40.78 39.29
C GLY A 410 31.23 40.63 37.83
N ALA A 411 31.51 39.50 37.16
CA ALA A 411 30.97 39.25 35.82
C ALA A 411 29.47 38.98 35.89
N GLU A 412 28.66 39.78 35.19
CA GLU A 412 27.22 39.54 35.08
C GLU A 412 26.91 38.43 34.05
N PRO A 413 25.83 37.64 34.26
CA PRO A 413 25.33 36.73 33.23
C PRO A 413 25.05 37.48 31.92
N GLN A 414 25.49 36.91 30.79
CA GLN A 414 25.25 37.50 29.48
C GLN A 414 24.20 36.71 28.72
N VAL A 415 23.31 37.43 28.04
CA VAL A 415 22.33 36.84 27.13
C VAL A 415 22.84 37.03 25.71
N GLN A 416 22.89 35.96 24.94
CA GLN A 416 23.35 35.98 23.56
C GLN A 416 22.50 35.05 22.68
N ILE A 417 22.58 35.24 21.38
CA ILE A 417 22.12 34.27 20.39
C ILE A 417 23.36 33.51 19.92
N ASP A 418 23.48 32.24 20.29
CA ASP A 418 24.62 31.39 19.92
C ASP A 418 24.24 30.22 19.00
N GLY A 419 22.96 30.10 18.64
CA GLY A 419 22.52 29.14 17.65
C GLY A 419 21.22 29.50 16.96
N ALA A 420 20.89 28.71 15.96
CA ALA A 420 19.63 28.74 15.25
C ALA A 420 19.24 27.34 14.78
N GLU A 421 17.96 27.00 14.88
CA GLU A 421 17.43 25.79 14.24
C GLU A 421 17.07 26.10 12.78
N ALA A 422 17.61 25.31 11.86
CA ALA A 422 17.32 25.35 10.45
C ALA A 422 16.14 24.44 10.12
N LEU A 423 15.02 25.07 9.79
CA LEU A 423 13.73 24.44 9.54
C LEU A 423 13.43 24.38 8.04
N LEU A 424 13.23 23.17 7.53
CA LEU A 424 12.94 22.92 6.12
C LEU A 424 11.64 23.59 5.68
N ARG A 425 11.68 24.23 4.52
CA ARG A 425 10.53 24.80 3.82
C ARG A 425 10.53 24.37 2.36
N LEU A 426 9.33 24.36 1.79
CA LEU A 426 9.12 24.06 0.37
C LEU A 426 8.37 25.22 -0.26
N ARG A 427 8.93 25.78 -1.33
CA ARG A 427 8.32 26.87 -2.10
C ARG A 427 7.60 26.34 -3.35
N ASP A 428 6.38 26.80 -3.57
CA ASP A 428 5.64 26.55 -4.81
C ASP A 428 4.86 27.80 -5.27
N ALA A 429 3.99 27.64 -6.26
CA ALA A 429 3.19 28.74 -6.79
C ALA A 429 2.16 29.29 -5.79
N ALA A 430 1.74 28.52 -4.79
CA ALA A 430 0.81 28.94 -3.75
C ALA A 430 1.52 29.62 -2.56
N GLY A 431 2.83 29.46 -2.43
CA GLY A 431 3.65 30.15 -1.45
C GLY A 431 4.66 29.25 -0.77
N LEU A 432 4.98 29.56 0.49
CA LEU A 432 5.97 28.83 1.28
C LEU A 432 5.27 27.89 2.27
N HIS A 433 5.63 26.61 2.21
CA HIS A 433 5.03 25.55 3.01
C HIS A 433 5.99 25.07 4.11
N ARG A 434 5.43 24.78 5.29
CA ARG A 434 6.17 24.24 6.44
C ARG A 434 6.38 22.74 6.29
N ALA A 435 7.44 22.22 6.90
CA ALA A 435 7.74 20.78 6.94
C ALA A 435 6.53 19.94 7.38
N ALA A 436 5.78 20.36 8.40
CA ALA A 436 4.57 19.68 8.88
C ALA A 436 3.54 19.36 7.78
N THR A 437 3.48 20.13 6.68
CA THR A 437 2.58 19.87 5.54
C THR A 437 2.99 18.63 4.76
N PHE A 438 4.28 18.28 4.75
CA PHE A 438 4.85 17.16 3.98
C PHE A 438 5.73 16.21 4.81
N GLU A 439 5.75 16.35 6.13
CA GLU A 439 6.57 15.56 7.06
C GLU A 439 6.34 14.05 6.91
N ALA A 440 5.09 13.64 6.69
CA ALA A 440 4.70 12.24 6.52
C ALA A 440 5.44 11.50 5.38
N VAL A 441 6.08 12.22 4.45
CA VAL A 441 6.85 11.64 3.35
C VAL A 441 8.36 11.85 3.47
N LEU A 442 8.84 12.63 4.45
CA LEU A 442 10.28 12.91 4.60
C LEU A 442 11.08 11.66 4.99
N ASP A 443 10.48 10.74 5.74
CA ASP A 443 11.04 9.44 6.09
C ASP A 443 10.76 8.34 5.04
N ASP A 444 10.56 8.70 3.78
CA ASP A 444 10.42 7.72 2.69
C ASP A 444 11.78 7.24 2.19
N ASP A 445 11.91 5.95 1.87
CA ASP A 445 13.17 5.32 1.42
C ASP A 445 13.77 6.03 0.20
N THR A 446 12.92 6.61 -0.67
CA THR A 446 13.37 7.30 -1.89
C THR A 446 13.77 8.75 -1.67
N LEU A 447 13.43 9.34 -0.52
CA LEU A 447 13.50 10.78 -0.27
C LEU A 447 14.40 11.16 0.91
N ALA A 448 14.38 10.37 1.99
CA ALA A 448 15.03 10.71 3.27
C ALA A 448 16.50 11.09 3.10
N VAL A 449 17.28 10.26 2.40
CA VAL A 449 18.70 10.50 2.13
C VAL A 449 18.91 11.74 1.27
N ALA A 450 18.10 11.93 0.23
CA ALA A 450 18.26 13.04 -0.71
C ALA A 450 17.93 14.40 -0.06
N VAL A 451 16.88 14.46 0.76
CA VAL A 451 16.53 15.66 1.53
C VAL A 451 17.55 15.91 2.63
N GLY A 452 17.98 14.87 3.35
CA GLY A 452 18.98 15.02 4.41
C GLY A 452 20.32 15.54 3.87
N ARG A 453 20.78 15.07 2.69
CA ARG A 453 21.94 15.65 1.99
C ARG A 453 21.77 17.13 1.67
N PHE A 454 20.59 17.53 1.18
CA PHE A 454 20.28 18.93 0.93
C PHE A 454 20.37 19.77 2.21
N VAL A 455 19.74 19.29 3.30
CA VAL A 455 19.70 19.98 4.60
C VAL A 455 21.10 20.15 5.17
N LEU A 456 21.91 19.08 5.22
CA LEU A 456 23.30 19.13 5.69
C LEU A 456 24.13 20.15 4.90
N ALA A 457 24.05 20.08 3.57
CA ALA A 457 24.82 20.97 2.70
C ALA A 457 24.36 22.44 2.83
N ALA A 458 23.05 22.69 2.91
CA ALA A 458 22.51 24.03 3.06
C ALA A 458 22.85 24.66 4.43
N ALA A 459 22.75 23.88 5.51
CA ALA A 459 23.12 24.33 6.84
C ALA A 459 24.61 24.63 6.95
N MET A 460 25.48 23.74 6.46
CA MET A 460 26.93 23.99 6.51
C MET A 460 27.38 25.18 5.66
N ARG A 461 26.79 25.37 4.46
CA ARG A 461 27.02 26.59 3.68
C ARG A 461 26.67 27.85 4.46
N GLN A 462 25.56 27.83 5.21
CA GLN A 462 25.15 28.98 5.99
C GLN A 462 26.02 29.18 7.24
N ALA A 463 26.39 28.09 7.93
CA ALA A 463 27.29 28.14 9.09
C ALA A 463 28.65 28.73 8.71
N ASP A 464 29.21 28.30 7.58
CA ASP A 464 30.48 28.83 7.04
C ASP A 464 30.36 30.32 6.66
N ALA A 465 29.24 30.73 6.04
CA ALA A 465 28.98 32.12 5.71
C ALA A 465 28.89 33.02 6.96
N TRP A 466 28.18 32.58 8.01
CA TRP A 466 28.12 33.31 9.27
C TRP A 466 29.46 33.32 10.00
N PHE A 467 30.18 32.21 10.00
CA PHE A 467 31.52 32.13 10.59
C PHE A 467 32.50 33.10 9.90
N GLY A 468 32.51 33.14 8.56
CA GLY A 468 33.31 34.09 7.78
C GLY A 468 32.92 35.55 8.02
N ALA A 469 31.68 35.83 8.41
CA ALA A 469 31.21 37.15 8.85
C ALA A 469 31.52 37.45 10.33
N GLY A 470 32.32 36.62 11.00
CA GLY A 470 32.71 36.78 12.41
C GLY A 470 31.64 36.36 13.42
N ARG A 471 30.63 35.59 12.99
CA ARG A 471 29.52 35.12 13.84
C ARG A 471 29.60 33.60 13.99
N ALA A 472 30.05 33.13 15.15
CA ALA A 472 30.07 31.71 15.48
C ALA A 472 28.68 31.25 15.96
N LEU A 473 27.74 31.10 15.02
CA LEU A 473 26.39 30.58 15.29
C LEU A 473 26.31 29.09 14.97
N GLN A 474 25.90 28.30 15.95
CA GLN A 474 25.60 26.89 15.74
C GLN A 474 24.28 26.73 14.99
N ILE A 475 24.25 25.93 13.93
CA ILE A 475 23.06 25.60 13.18
C ILE A 475 22.65 24.17 13.50
N SER A 476 21.47 24.02 14.09
CA SER A 476 20.86 22.71 14.33
C SER A 476 19.97 22.31 13.16
N VAL A 477 20.04 21.05 12.72
CA VAL A 477 19.20 20.51 11.65
C VAL A 477 18.55 19.20 12.04
N ASN A 478 17.25 19.07 11.75
CA ASN A 478 16.52 17.83 11.87
C ASN A 478 16.99 16.81 10.83
N ILE A 479 17.37 15.61 11.29
CA ILE A 479 17.76 14.49 10.41
C ILE A 479 16.82 13.31 10.62
N SER A 480 16.28 12.80 9.50
CA SER A 480 15.49 11.58 9.46
C SER A 480 16.27 10.42 10.08
N PRO A 481 15.66 9.59 10.94
CA PRO A 481 16.31 8.39 11.47
C PRO A 481 16.77 7.43 10.36
N ARG A 482 16.06 7.41 9.23
CA ARG A 482 16.45 6.61 8.07
C ARG A 482 17.72 7.10 7.40
N HIS A 483 17.88 8.42 7.24
CA HIS A 483 19.12 8.96 6.71
C HIS A 483 20.24 8.80 7.72
N PHE A 484 19.98 9.03 9.01
CA PHE A 484 20.98 8.88 10.08
C PHE A 484 21.54 7.45 10.16
N LEU A 485 20.72 6.43 9.95
CA LEU A 485 21.12 5.02 9.96
C LEU A 485 21.54 4.50 8.57
N ASP A 486 21.51 5.33 7.53
CA ASP A 486 21.95 4.94 6.20
C ASP A 486 23.46 4.65 6.18
N PRO A 487 23.92 3.56 5.53
CA PRO A 487 25.34 3.24 5.45
C PRO A 487 26.23 4.35 4.85
N GLN A 488 25.66 5.26 4.05
CA GLN A 488 26.36 6.37 3.42
C GLN A 488 26.36 7.65 4.28
N PHE A 489 25.63 7.71 5.39
CA PHE A 489 25.47 8.93 6.18
C PHE A 489 26.79 9.55 6.63
N LEU A 490 27.71 8.75 7.21
CA LEU A 490 29.02 9.27 7.64
C LEU A 490 29.86 9.78 6.46
N SER A 491 29.71 9.17 5.29
CA SER A 491 30.37 9.65 4.07
C SER A 491 29.79 10.99 3.62
N ASP A 492 28.46 11.12 3.64
CA ASP A 492 27.76 12.37 3.32
C ASP A 492 28.19 13.49 4.26
N LEU A 493 28.20 13.23 5.58
CA LEU A 493 28.60 14.19 6.60
C LEU A 493 30.06 14.62 6.42
N ARG A 494 30.98 13.66 6.27
CA ARG A 494 32.40 13.96 6.01
C ARG A 494 32.57 14.82 4.77
N SER A 495 31.89 14.46 3.68
CA SER A 495 31.94 15.20 2.40
C SER A 495 31.57 16.67 2.60
N VAL A 496 30.44 16.94 3.25
CA VAL A 496 29.99 18.32 3.53
C VAL A 496 30.99 19.06 4.41
N LEU A 497 31.52 18.44 5.47
CA LEU A 497 32.52 19.07 6.33
C LEU A 497 33.82 19.41 5.57
N THR A 498 34.32 18.51 4.71
CA THR A 498 35.51 18.78 3.89
C THR A 498 35.33 19.90 2.87
N GLN A 499 34.10 20.20 2.45
CA GLN A 499 33.81 21.32 1.56
C GLN A 499 33.93 22.69 2.27
N HIS A 500 33.89 22.71 3.60
CA HIS A 500 33.93 23.91 4.44
C HIS A 500 35.06 23.86 5.49
N PRO A 501 36.35 23.80 5.07
CA PRO A 501 37.46 23.54 5.98
C PRO A 501 37.76 24.66 6.98
N GLN A 502 37.24 25.88 6.73
CA GLN A 502 37.41 27.02 7.65
C GLN A 502 36.34 27.05 8.75
N CYS A 503 35.19 26.42 8.52
CA CYS A 503 34.10 26.37 9.49
C CYS A 503 34.34 25.25 10.51
N PRO A 504 34.35 25.54 11.83
CA PRO A 504 34.43 24.51 12.84
C PRO A 504 33.25 23.53 12.73
N PRO A 505 33.47 22.20 12.74
CA PRO A 505 32.39 21.21 12.66
C PRO A 505 31.34 21.34 13.78
N GLY A 506 31.73 21.87 14.94
CA GLY A 506 30.84 22.09 16.09
C GLY A 506 29.76 23.16 15.85
N LEU A 507 29.86 23.95 14.77
CA LEU A 507 28.80 24.85 14.34
C LEU A 507 27.67 24.13 13.60
N LEU A 508 27.78 22.82 13.36
CA LEU A 508 26.68 21.97 12.94
C LEU A 508 26.24 21.09 14.11
N ALA A 509 24.95 21.08 14.37
CA ALA A 509 24.30 20.14 15.27
C ALA A 509 23.22 19.36 14.54
N LEU A 510 23.13 18.07 14.83
CA LEU A 510 22.10 17.17 14.29
C LEU A 510 21.05 16.93 15.36
N GLU A 511 19.80 17.20 15.02
CA GLU A 511 18.64 16.90 15.85
C GLU A 511 18.04 15.57 15.43
N LEU A 512 17.94 14.66 16.39
CA LEU A 512 17.35 13.34 16.23
C LEU A 512 16.20 13.20 17.21
N THR A 513 15.01 12.84 16.72
CA THR A 513 13.86 12.62 17.59
C THR A 513 14.06 11.43 18.52
N GLU A 514 13.38 11.46 19.67
CA GLU A 514 13.39 10.38 20.67
C GLU A 514 13.14 8.99 20.04
N HIS A 515 12.08 8.86 19.22
CA HIS A 515 11.74 7.64 18.48
C HIS A 515 12.82 7.20 17.48
N GLY A 516 13.48 8.19 16.85
CA GLY A 516 14.55 7.97 15.90
C GLY A 516 15.78 7.32 16.52
N SER A 517 16.07 7.67 17.77
CA SER A 517 17.20 7.13 18.52
C SER A 517 17.02 5.65 18.89
N GLU A 518 15.78 5.17 19.00
CA GLU A 518 15.46 3.78 19.39
C GLU A 518 15.56 2.78 18.24
N LEU A 519 15.55 3.28 17.00
CA LEU A 519 15.73 2.46 15.81
C LEU A 519 17.17 1.93 15.80
N ASP A 520 17.32 0.67 16.19
CA ASP A 520 18.61 -0.05 16.31
C ASP A 520 19.60 0.66 17.25
N GLY A 521 19.34 0.55 18.56
CA GLY A 521 20.12 1.25 19.58
C GLY A 521 21.64 0.99 19.56
N ALA A 522 22.11 -0.15 19.00
CA ALA A 522 23.54 -0.37 18.83
C ALA A 522 24.13 0.47 17.68
N MET A 523 23.44 0.51 16.55
CA MET A 523 23.84 1.34 15.41
C MET A 523 23.73 2.83 15.75
N ALA A 524 22.63 3.26 16.38
CA ALA A 524 22.44 4.65 16.77
C ALA A 524 23.58 5.16 17.67
N ARG A 525 23.98 4.37 18.69
CA ARG A 525 25.14 4.69 19.55
C ARG A 525 26.43 4.83 18.76
N PHE A 526 26.69 3.88 17.85
CA PHE A 526 27.87 3.95 16.99
C PHE A 526 27.87 5.23 16.16
N MET A 527 26.74 5.57 15.53
CA MET A 527 26.61 6.75 14.68
C MET A 527 26.77 8.06 15.46
N VAL A 528 26.20 8.17 16.67
CA VAL A 528 26.39 9.33 17.55
C VAL A 528 27.87 9.49 17.93
N ALA A 529 28.54 8.41 18.32
CA ALA A 529 29.96 8.45 18.64
C ALA A 529 30.82 8.88 17.43
N GLN A 530 30.47 8.42 16.22
CA GLN A 530 31.14 8.82 14.99
C GLN A 530 30.93 10.31 14.64
N CYS A 531 29.70 10.84 14.82
CA CYS A 531 29.43 12.27 14.64
C CYS A 531 30.27 13.12 15.59
N ARG A 532 30.35 12.70 16.86
CA ARG A 532 31.18 13.37 17.88
C ARG A 532 32.67 13.34 17.52
N GLN A 533 33.19 12.23 17.00
CA GLN A 533 34.58 12.15 16.53
C GLN A 533 34.87 13.11 15.36
N LEU A 534 33.85 13.44 14.56
CA LEU A 534 33.93 14.46 13.51
C LEU A 534 33.76 15.89 14.05
N GLY A 535 33.52 16.07 15.35
CA GLY A 535 33.28 17.36 16.00
C GLY A 535 31.86 17.88 15.82
N VAL A 536 30.93 17.08 15.31
CA VAL A 536 29.52 17.43 15.10
C VAL A 536 28.71 17.01 16.33
N GLN A 537 27.88 17.91 16.84
CA GLN A 537 27.04 17.63 18.00
C GLN A 537 25.76 16.89 17.59
N VAL A 538 25.29 15.99 18.45
CA VAL A 538 23.96 15.37 18.32
C VAL A 538 23.12 15.80 19.51
N ILE A 539 21.94 16.33 19.21
CA ILE A 539 20.93 16.81 20.14
C ILE A 539 19.74 15.87 20.05
N LEU A 540 19.23 15.41 21.19
CA LEU A 540 18.00 14.63 21.22
C LEU A 540 16.80 15.57 21.26
N ASP A 541 15.90 15.42 20.30
CA ASP A 541 14.68 16.21 20.16
C ASP A 541 13.44 15.49 20.71
N ASP A 542 12.39 16.25 21.00
CA ASP A 542 11.11 15.81 21.59
C ASP A 542 11.24 15.06 22.93
N PHE A 543 12.23 15.41 23.76
CA PHE A 543 12.53 14.67 24.99
C PHE A 543 11.37 14.72 26.00
N GLY A 544 10.90 13.54 26.41
CA GLY A 544 9.85 13.34 27.42
C GLY A 544 8.51 12.86 26.84
N THR A 545 8.40 12.71 25.52
CA THR A 545 7.14 12.34 24.83
C THR A 545 6.83 10.83 24.86
N GLY A 546 7.75 10.00 25.36
CA GLY A 546 7.41 8.66 25.87
C GLY A 546 7.85 7.48 25.00
N SER A 547 9.01 7.59 24.35
CA SER A 547 9.64 6.49 23.59
C SER A 547 10.96 6.06 24.19
N ALA A 548 11.96 6.93 24.29
CA ALA A 548 13.29 6.62 24.80
C ALA A 548 13.26 6.30 26.29
N SER A 549 13.68 5.07 26.60
CA SER A 549 14.09 4.73 27.96
C SER A 549 15.24 5.63 28.42
N LEU A 550 15.21 6.10 29.67
CA LEU A 550 16.36 6.75 30.31
C LEU A 550 17.64 5.89 30.22
N ILE A 551 17.49 4.57 30.15
CA ILE A 551 18.59 3.62 29.92
C ILE A 551 19.22 3.85 28.54
N HIS A 552 18.41 4.08 27.51
CA HIS A 552 18.89 4.32 26.16
C HIS A 552 19.60 5.67 26.06
N LEU A 553 19.02 6.70 26.69
CA LEU A 553 19.63 8.04 26.79
C LEU A 553 21.03 7.99 27.44
N GLN A 554 21.18 7.24 28.53
CA GLN A 554 22.45 7.09 29.23
C GLN A 554 23.56 6.47 28.36
N GLN A 555 23.19 5.66 27.36
CA GLN A 555 24.15 4.99 26.49
C GLN A 555 24.51 5.80 25.24
N LEU A 556 23.75 6.85 24.94
CA LEU A 556 24.03 7.76 23.82
C LEU A 556 25.01 8.84 24.30
N GLU A 557 26.12 9.01 23.57
CA GLU A 557 27.11 10.07 23.87
C GLU A 557 26.66 11.46 23.37
N ILE A 558 25.42 11.83 23.67
CA ILE A 558 24.86 13.15 23.35
C ILE A 558 25.33 14.19 24.38
N THR A 559 25.23 15.46 24.00
CA THR A 559 25.63 16.60 24.86
C THR A 559 24.46 17.48 25.25
N SER A 560 23.37 17.43 24.50
CA SER A 560 22.21 18.30 24.70
C SER A 560 20.90 17.56 24.42
N VAL A 561 19.84 18.02 25.08
CA VAL A 561 18.46 17.58 24.87
C VAL A 561 17.53 18.77 24.72
N LYS A 562 16.50 18.65 23.88
CA LYS A 562 15.42 19.62 23.73
C LYS A 562 14.18 19.08 24.45
N ILE A 563 13.67 19.83 25.44
CA ILE A 563 12.42 19.48 26.12
C ILE A 563 11.26 19.84 25.20
N ASP A 564 10.40 18.86 24.90
CA ASP A 564 9.25 19.05 24.02
C ASP A 564 8.33 20.20 24.48
N ARG A 565 7.82 20.94 23.49
CA ARG A 565 6.97 22.11 23.68
C ARG A 565 5.70 21.84 24.46
N SER A 566 5.18 20.60 24.49
CA SER A 566 3.94 20.29 25.23
C SER A 566 4.12 20.50 26.73
N PHE A 567 5.31 20.21 27.27
CA PHE A 567 5.61 20.39 28.68
C PHE A 567 5.89 21.85 29.04
N THR A 568 6.56 22.59 28.15
CA THR A 568 6.88 23.99 28.38
C THR A 568 5.67 24.90 28.23
N HIS A 569 4.79 24.65 27.25
CA HIS A 569 3.52 25.38 27.10
C HIS A 569 2.65 25.24 28.35
N ASP A 570 2.63 24.05 28.93
CA ASP A 570 1.73 23.71 30.02
C ASP A 570 2.26 24.07 31.42
N LEU A 571 3.43 24.70 31.51
CA LEU A 571 4.11 25.03 32.75
C LEU A 571 3.23 25.79 33.76
N PHE A 572 2.44 26.76 33.27
CA PHE A 572 1.55 27.58 34.11
C PHE A 572 0.12 27.03 34.20
N THR A 573 -0.33 26.29 33.20
CA THR A 573 -1.73 25.84 33.07
C THR A 573 -1.95 24.47 33.71
N SER A 574 -1.01 23.55 33.55
CA SER A 574 -1.06 22.18 34.04
C SER A 574 0.01 21.94 35.12
N GLY A 575 -0.40 21.47 36.29
CA GLY A 575 0.60 21.09 37.30
C GLY A 575 1.37 19.81 36.94
N ALA A 576 0.84 18.98 36.03
CA ALA A 576 1.61 17.87 35.45
C ALA A 576 2.76 18.40 34.58
N GLY A 577 2.50 19.41 33.74
CA GLY A 577 3.51 20.04 32.89
C GLY A 577 4.69 20.60 33.67
N LEU A 578 4.44 21.29 34.79
CA LEU A 578 5.49 21.74 35.70
C LEU A 578 6.30 20.59 36.30
N SER A 579 5.63 19.58 36.84
CA SER A 579 6.29 18.45 37.51
C SER A 579 7.21 17.69 36.55
N ILE A 580 6.72 17.44 35.33
CA ILE A 580 7.48 16.76 34.28
C ILE A 580 8.64 17.63 33.80
N SER A 581 8.39 18.91 33.47
CA SER A 581 9.45 19.82 33.01
C SER A 581 10.58 19.93 34.03
N TYR A 582 10.25 20.13 35.30
CA TYR A 582 11.25 20.22 36.36
C TYR A 582 12.01 18.90 36.56
N GLY A 583 11.30 17.76 36.53
CA GLY A 583 11.91 16.44 36.61
C GLY A 583 12.89 16.18 35.46
N LEU A 584 12.49 16.45 34.22
CA LEU A 584 13.34 16.30 33.04
C LEU A 584 14.58 17.21 33.11
N LEU A 585 14.42 18.46 33.54
CA LEU A 585 15.54 19.39 33.74
C LEU A 585 16.56 18.84 34.75
N ARG A 586 16.09 18.31 35.89
CA ARG A 586 16.98 17.74 36.92
C ARG A 586 17.66 16.45 36.45
N ILE A 587 16.94 15.58 35.74
CA ILE A 587 17.51 14.35 35.18
C ILE A 587 18.61 14.69 34.17
N ALA A 588 18.34 15.60 33.23
CA ALA A 588 19.32 16.02 32.24
C ALA A 588 20.57 16.64 32.89
N GLU A 589 20.39 17.51 33.90
CA GLU A 589 21.50 18.09 34.67
C GLU A 589 22.34 17.02 35.38
N LEU A 590 21.70 16.04 36.04
CA LEU A 590 22.40 14.92 36.70
C LEU A 590 23.17 14.04 35.71
N MET A 591 22.72 13.99 34.46
CA MET A 591 23.41 13.30 33.35
C MET A 591 24.50 14.16 32.69
N GLY A 592 24.65 15.43 33.10
CA GLY A 592 25.60 16.37 32.50
C GLY A 592 25.20 16.85 31.10
N LEU A 593 23.91 16.80 30.76
CA LEU A 593 23.37 17.23 29.47
C LEU A 593 22.94 18.70 29.54
N GLU A 594 23.24 19.46 28.48
CA GLU A 594 22.64 20.78 28.29
C GLU A 594 21.15 20.64 27.91
N VAL A 595 20.32 21.57 28.38
CA VAL A 595 18.89 21.55 28.09
C VAL A 595 18.48 22.80 27.34
N ILE A 596 17.81 22.58 26.21
CA ILE A 596 17.12 23.60 25.44
C ILE A 596 15.63 23.47 25.76
N GLY A 597 15.05 24.54 26.32
CA GLY A 597 13.60 24.62 26.51
C GLY A 597 12.95 25.07 25.20
N GLU A 598 12.20 24.18 24.55
CA GLU A 598 11.43 24.54 23.35
C GLU A 598 10.08 25.16 23.69
N GLY A 599 9.36 25.66 22.68
CA GLY A 599 7.99 26.12 22.87
C GLY A 599 7.83 27.33 23.77
N VAL A 600 8.90 28.09 24.02
CA VAL A 600 8.87 29.30 24.86
C VAL A 600 7.99 30.36 24.20
N SER A 601 6.73 30.44 24.64
CA SER A 601 5.70 31.26 24.02
C SER A 601 5.55 32.65 24.65
N SER A 602 6.10 32.87 25.84
CA SER A 602 6.12 34.18 26.50
C SER A 602 7.39 34.41 27.31
N ALA A 603 7.67 35.67 27.65
CA ALA A 603 8.78 36.04 28.54
C ALA A 603 8.67 35.36 29.92
N GLN A 604 7.45 35.12 30.41
CA GLN A 604 7.22 34.40 31.66
C GLN A 604 7.70 32.95 31.57
N HIS A 605 7.46 32.26 30.45
CA HIS A 605 7.99 30.89 30.26
C HIS A 605 9.51 30.86 30.33
N ALA A 606 10.18 31.81 29.66
CA ALA A 606 11.64 31.90 29.69
C ALA A 606 12.17 32.14 31.10
N LEU A 607 11.58 33.08 31.85
CA LEU A 607 11.97 33.35 33.24
C LEU A 607 11.73 32.14 34.15
N ALA A 608 10.60 31.46 34.02
CA ALA A 608 10.30 30.29 34.82
C ALA A 608 11.27 29.13 34.52
N LEU A 609 11.53 28.84 33.24
CA LEU A 609 12.53 27.84 32.83
C LEU A 609 13.94 28.21 33.32
N SER A 610 14.33 29.48 33.18
CA SER A 610 15.60 30.00 33.69
C SER A 610 15.76 29.80 35.18
N SER A 611 14.68 30.07 35.92
CA SER A 611 14.64 29.95 37.37
C SER A 611 14.74 28.49 37.85
N MET A 612 14.35 27.54 37.00
CA MET A 612 14.52 26.09 37.20
C MET A 612 15.85 25.56 36.64
N GLY A 613 16.77 26.45 36.23
CA GLY A 613 18.12 26.11 35.78
C GLY A 613 18.29 25.82 34.27
N CYS A 614 17.25 25.99 33.45
CA CYS A 614 17.39 25.95 31.99
C CYS A 614 18.16 27.18 31.52
N ARG A 615 19.06 27.02 30.54
CA ARG A 615 19.92 28.13 30.07
C ARG A 615 19.79 28.44 28.59
N ARG A 616 19.17 27.55 27.81
CA ARG A 616 18.98 27.73 26.37
C ARG A 616 17.49 27.65 26.07
N PHE A 617 17.00 28.56 25.23
CA PHE A 617 15.58 28.79 25.02
C PHE A 617 15.29 28.93 23.55
N GLN A 618 14.19 28.31 23.12
CA GLN A 618 13.69 28.43 21.76
C GLN A 618 12.16 28.57 21.78
N GLY A 619 11.64 29.49 20.97
CA GLY A 619 10.20 29.67 20.84
C GLY A 619 9.79 31.06 20.36
N TYR A 620 8.48 31.26 20.26
CA TYR A 620 7.90 32.47 19.67
C TYR A 620 8.05 33.73 20.54
N ALA A 621 8.37 33.60 21.83
CA ALA A 621 8.75 34.74 22.66
C ALA A 621 10.05 35.42 22.20
N ILE A 622 10.90 34.66 21.47
CA ILE A 622 12.16 35.11 20.91
C ILE A 622 11.91 35.54 19.46
N SER A 623 11.50 34.59 18.61
CA SER A 623 11.08 34.85 17.23
C SER A 623 10.42 33.60 16.63
N PRO A 624 9.44 33.74 15.70
CA PRO A 624 9.10 32.66 14.79
C PRO A 624 10.28 32.32 13.85
N PRO A 625 10.23 31.20 13.10
CA PRO A 625 11.21 30.93 12.05
C PRO A 625 11.22 32.02 10.98
N LEU A 626 12.41 32.52 10.64
CA LEU A 626 12.61 33.65 9.73
C LEU A 626 13.30 33.20 8.43
N SER A 627 13.05 33.92 7.33
CA SER A 627 13.90 33.80 6.14
C SER A 627 15.34 34.23 6.48
N LEU A 628 16.32 33.85 5.65
CA LEU A 628 17.71 34.24 5.89
C LEU A 628 17.88 35.77 6.03
N SER A 629 17.28 36.55 5.12
CA SER A 629 17.35 38.02 5.15
C SER A 629 16.71 38.59 6.42
N ASP A 630 15.54 38.09 6.81
CA ASP A 630 14.84 38.57 8.00
C ASP A 630 15.59 38.16 9.27
N PHE A 631 16.20 36.99 9.29
CA PHE A 631 17.01 36.50 10.41
C PHE A 631 18.23 37.40 10.63
N GLU A 632 18.93 37.81 9.57
CA GLU A 632 20.09 38.70 9.69
C GLU A 632 19.72 40.09 10.20
N VAL A 633 18.59 40.63 9.73
CA VAL A 633 18.04 41.90 10.24
C VAL A 633 17.61 41.77 11.70
N TRP A 634 16.95 40.67 12.05
CA TRP A 634 16.52 40.39 13.42
C TRP A 634 17.74 40.24 14.35
N LEU A 635 18.76 39.49 13.94
CA LEU A 635 19.97 39.25 14.72
C LEU A 635 20.75 40.54 15.01
N ALA A 636 20.72 41.52 14.12
CA ALA A 636 21.34 42.82 14.37
C ALA A 636 20.61 43.65 15.45
N ASN A 637 19.32 43.38 15.68
CA ASN A 637 18.45 44.23 16.51
C ASN A 637 17.78 43.49 17.68
N TRP A 638 18.04 42.19 17.87
CA TRP A 638 17.30 41.34 18.81
C TRP A 638 17.22 41.89 20.24
N PRO A 639 18.25 42.53 20.85
CA PRO A 639 18.14 43.01 22.23
C PRO A 639 17.03 44.07 22.41
N GLN A 640 16.75 44.84 21.35
CA GLN A 640 15.69 45.85 21.35
C GLN A 640 14.32 45.24 21.04
N LEU A 641 14.28 44.18 20.23
CA LEU A 641 13.04 43.50 19.85
C LEU A 641 12.49 42.63 21.00
N ILE A 642 13.35 42.09 21.85
CA ILE A 642 12.97 41.28 23.02
C ILE A 642 13.57 41.84 24.33
N PRO A 643 13.10 43.01 24.79
CA PRO A 643 13.68 43.71 25.95
C PRO A 643 13.52 42.93 27.27
N TRP A 644 12.58 41.99 27.32
CA TRP A 644 12.36 41.11 28.47
C TRP A 644 13.59 40.23 28.80
N THR A 645 14.51 40.03 27.85
CA THR A 645 15.75 39.28 28.08
C THR A 645 16.66 39.93 29.12
N ALA A 646 16.53 41.25 29.35
CA ALA A 646 17.23 41.93 30.44
C ALA A 646 16.84 41.38 31.83
N SER A 647 15.59 40.89 31.98
CA SER A 647 15.11 40.27 33.22
C SER A 647 15.71 38.89 33.47
N LEU A 648 16.08 38.14 32.43
CA LEU A 648 16.70 36.81 32.59
C LEU A 648 17.97 36.86 33.44
N ARG A 649 18.79 37.90 33.24
CA ARG A 649 20.05 38.11 33.99
C ARG A 649 19.85 38.27 35.49
N HIS A 650 18.67 38.75 35.88
CA HIS A 650 18.32 39.05 37.26
C HIS A 650 17.39 38.01 37.88
N GLN A 651 16.97 37.01 37.12
CA GLN A 651 16.03 35.99 37.60
C GLN A 651 16.76 35.06 38.59
N PRO A 652 16.37 35.05 39.87
CA PRO A 652 16.95 34.13 40.84
C PRO A 652 16.54 32.69 40.51
N ALA A 653 17.42 31.75 40.85
CA ALA A 653 17.08 30.34 40.85
C ALA A 653 16.02 30.06 41.92
N ILE A 654 15.02 29.25 41.57
CA ILE A 654 14.02 28.77 42.51
C ILE A 654 14.61 27.57 43.24
N SER A 655 14.42 27.55 44.57
CA SER A 655 14.85 26.42 45.39
C SER A 655 13.98 25.19 45.13
N ALA A 656 14.58 23.99 45.23
CA ALA A 656 13.90 22.74 44.91
C ALA A 656 12.64 22.50 45.78
N ASP A 657 12.68 22.92 47.04
CA ASP A 657 11.57 22.85 47.99
C ASP A 657 10.39 23.73 47.56
N ALA A 658 10.63 24.88 46.91
CA ALA A 658 9.57 25.76 46.42
C ALA A 658 8.79 25.11 45.26
N ILE A 659 9.51 24.50 44.30
CA ILE A 659 8.87 23.75 43.20
C ILE A 659 8.14 22.53 43.76
N GLN A 660 8.75 21.80 44.70
CA GLN A 660 8.12 20.65 45.35
C GLN A 660 6.82 21.04 46.06
N ALA A 661 6.82 22.14 46.81
CA ALA A 661 5.64 22.66 47.50
C ALA A 661 4.51 22.98 46.52
N LEU A 662 4.84 23.58 45.36
CA LEU A 662 3.87 23.89 44.31
C LEU A 662 3.31 22.63 43.62
N VAL A 663 4.17 21.64 43.36
CA VAL A 663 3.78 20.34 42.80
C VAL A 663 2.88 19.58 43.77
N TRP A 664 3.20 19.59 45.07
CA TRP A 664 2.40 18.94 46.11
C TRP A 664 1.03 19.59 46.26
N HIS A 665 0.97 20.93 46.22
CA HIS A 665 -0.30 21.65 46.17
C HIS A 665 -1.18 21.18 45.00
N ASN A 666 -0.60 21.05 43.80
CA ASN A 666 -1.34 20.56 42.64
C ASN A 666 -1.77 19.08 42.80
N ALA A 667 -0.91 18.22 43.35
CA ALA A 667 -1.22 16.82 43.59
C ALA A 667 -2.40 16.65 44.57
N VAL A 668 -2.43 17.46 45.63
CA VAL A 668 -3.57 17.51 46.57
C VAL A 668 -4.84 17.97 45.86
N ALA A 669 -4.77 19.02 45.04
CA ALA A 669 -5.93 19.51 44.29
C ALA A 669 -6.47 18.46 43.30
N LEU A 670 -5.59 17.67 42.67
CA LEU A 670 -5.98 16.59 41.76
C LEU A 670 -6.61 15.41 42.51
N ARG A 671 -5.97 14.94 43.59
CA ARG A 671 -6.52 13.84 44.42
C ARG A 671 -7.86 14.22 45.05
N ALA A 672 -8.03 15.49 45.44
CA ALA A 672 -9.31 16.01 45.90
C ALA A 672 -10.38 15.90 44.79
N GLN A 673 -10.08 16.36 43.57
CA GLN A 673 -11.02 16.28 42.43
C GLN A 673 -11.41 14.84 42.08
N GLN A 674 -10.50 13.89 42.24
CA GLN A 674 -10.71 12.48 41.94
C GLN A 674 -11.29 11.68 43.12
N ASP A 675 -11.52 12.34 44.26
CA ASP A 675 -11.96 11.72 45.52
C ASP A 675 -11.01 10.63 46.06
N THR A 676 -9.71 10.70 45.69
CA THR A 676 -8.68 9.70 46.05
C THR A 676 -7.79 10.14 47.21
N LEU A 677 -8.21 11.12 48.01
CA LEU A 677 -7.49 11.51 49.22
C LEU A 677 -7.57 10.41 50.28
N SER A 678 -6.43 10.09 50.89
CA SER A 678 -6.36 9.15 52.01
C SER A 678 -7.08 9.69 53.26
N GLU A 679 -7.47 8.81 54.18
CA GLU A 679 -8.17 9.20 55.40
C GLU A 679 -7.33 10.15 56.28
N SER A 680 -6.01 9.94 56.34
CA SER A 680 -5.08 10.82 57.05
C SER A 680 -5.02 12.22 56.42
N GLU A 681 -4.95 12.30 55.08
CA GLU A 681 -5.00 13.58 54.36
C GLU A 681 -6.33 14.30 54.58
N ARG A 682 -7.47 13.58 54.54
CA ARG A 682 -8.79 14.15 54.83
C ARG A 682 -8.83 14.76 56.23
N GLN A 683 -8.36 14.03 57.25
CA GLN A 683 -8.29 14.54 58.62
C GLN A 683 -7.36 15.75 58.75
N GLN A 684 -6.26 15.79 58.01
CA GLN A 684 -5.35 16.95 57.98
C GLN A 684 -6.03 18.18 57.35
N PHE A 685 -6.69 18.02 56.21
CA PHE A 685 -7.33 19.14 55.50
C PHE A 685 -8.65 19.62 56.14
N LEU A 686 -9.24 18.85 57.05
CA LEU A 686 -10.37 19.30 57.88
C LEU A 686 -9.96 20.30 58.98
N LYS A 687 -8.68 20.38 59.34
CA LYS A 687 -8.19 21.30 60.38
C LYS A 687 -8.32 22.76 59.93
N PRO A 688 -8.67 23.70 60.82
CA PRO A 688 -8.86 25.10 60.46
C PRO A 688 -7.59 25.82 59.99
N ASN A 689 -6.41 25.32 60.37
CA ASN A 689 -5.11 25.84 59.98
C ASN A 689 -4.44 25.01 58.87
N ALA A 690 -5.18 24.16 58.15
CA ALA A 690 -4.64 23.28 57.11
C ALA A 690 -3.84 24.03 56.03
N ALA A 691 -4.22 25.25 55.69
CA ALA A 691 -3.49 26.08 54.73
C ALA A 691 -2.03 26.33 55.16
N LEU A 692 -1.80 26.65 56.44
CA LEU A 692 -0.47 26.91 57.01
C LEU A 692 0.34 25.62 57.24
N GLN A 693 -0.35 24.48 57.36
CA GLN A 693 0.28 23.17 57.53
C GLN A 693 0.48 22.43 56.20
N SER A 694 0.05 23.00 55.08
CA SER A 694 0.35 22.48 53.75
C SER A 694 1.81 22.74 53.39
N GLU A 695 2.39 21.94 52.50
CA GLU A 695 3.78 22.15 52.04
C GLU A 695 4.02 23.56 51.53
N LEU A 696 3.08 24.11 50.75
CA LEU A 696 3.16 25.49 50.26
C LEU A 696 3.01 26.53 51.37
N GLY A 697 2.18 26.25 52.38
CA GLY A 697 2.03 27.10 53.55
C GLY A 697 3.28 27.11 54.45
N LEU A 698 3.92 25.96 54.62
CA LEU A 698 5.19 25.82 55.35
C LEU A 698 6.31 26.53 54.58
N TRP A 699 6.39 26.34 53.27
CA TRP A 699 7.35 27.03 52.42
C TRP A 699 7.21 28.56 52.53
N CYS A 700 5.98 29.08 52.47
CA CYS A 700 5.70 30.51 52.65
C CYS A 700 6.16 31.03 54.03
N GLN A 701 6.00 30.25 55.11
CA GLN A 701 6.47 30.62 56.44
C GLN A 701 8.00 30.66 56.51
N THR A 702 8.66 29.65 55.95
CA THR A 702 10.13 29.57 55.93
C THR A 702 10.75 30.72 55.13
N HIS A 703 10.10 31.15 54.04
CA HIS A 703 10.62 32.17 53.14
C HIS A 703 9.99 33.56 53.33
N GLN A 704 9.24 33.78 54.42
CA GLN A 704 8.52 35.03 54.66
C GLN A 704 9.46 36.25 54.61
N ALA A 705 10.60 36.18 55.31
CA ALA A 705 11.56 37.29 55.36
C ALA A 705 12.13 37.70 53.99
N MET A 706 12.08 36.81 52.99
CA MET A 706 12.56 37.10 51.63
C MET A 706 11.50 37.80 50.76
N TYR A 707 10.22 37.58 51.06
CA TYR A 707 9.12 37.93 50.16
C TYR A 707 8.06 38.84 50.78
N GLU A 708 8.11 39.13 52.07
CA GLU A 708 7.07 39.90 52.78
C GLU A 708 6.79 41.29 52.19
N ASP A 709 7.82 41.94 51.64
CA ASP A 709 7.70 43.26 50.99
C ASP A 709 7.01 43.19 49.61
N ARG A 710 6.79 42.00 49.05
CA ARG A 710 6.14 41.82 47.76
C ARG A 710 4.63 41.69 47.93
N PRO A 711 3.79 42.54 47.30
CA PRO A 711 2.32 42.40 47.35
C PRO A 711 1.80 41.03 46.87
N ALA A 712 2.55 40.36 45.99
CA ALA A 712 2.24 39.02 45.52
C ALA A 712 2.31 37.96 46.63
N PHE A 713 3.11 38.16 47.68
CA PHE A 713 3.22 37.24 48.82
C PHE A 713 1.90 37.18 49.61
N LEU A 714 1.35 38.35 49.95
CA LEU A 714 0.05 38.44 50.64
C LEU A 714 -1.09 37.87 49.79
N ARG A 715 -1.06 38.10 48.47
CA ARG A 715 -2.02 37.50 47.53
C ARG A 715 -1.90 35.97 47.53
N LEU A 716 -0.70 35.40 47.45
CA LEU A 716 -0.50 33.96 47.49
C LEU A 716 -1.06 33.34 48.77
N ILE A 717 -0.74 33.91 49.94
CA ILE A 717 -1.25 33.40 51.23
C ILE A 717 -2.77 33.46 51.28
N ARG A 718 -3.37 34.58 50.84
CA ARG A 718 -4.82 34.74 50.78
C ARG A 718 -5.47 33.67 49.91
N GLU A 719 -4.99 33.49 48.68
CA GLU A 719 -5.56 32.53 47.74
C GLU A 719 -5.36 31.08 48.20
N LEU A 720 -4.22 30.79 48.86
CA LEU A 720 -3.99 29.49 49.49
C LEU A 720 -5.00 29.21 50.61
N HIS A 721 -5.31 30.21 51.44
CA HIS A 721 -6.33 30.08 52.48
C HIS A 721 -7.73 29.87 51.90
N ILE A 722 -8.07 30.58 50.82
CA ILE A 722 -9.35 30.41 50.10
C ILE A 722 -9.47 28.98 49.55
N PHE A 723 -8.42 28.47 48.91
CA PHE A 723 -8.39 27.11 48.38
C PHE A 723 -8.65 26.06 49.48
N HIS A 724 -7.91 26.12 50.58
CA HIS A 724 -8.07 25.15 51.68
C HIS A 724 -9.41 25.29 52.43
N THR A 725 -9.96 26.50 52.52
CA THR A 725 -11.30 26.72 53.10
C THR A 725 -12.38 26.02 52.29
N ARG A 726 -12.34 26.16 50.96
CA ARG A 726 -13.27 25.48 50.05
C ARG A 726 -13.08 23.97 50.06
N LEU A 727 -11.83 23.50 50.07
CA LEU A 727 -11.53 22.07 50.16
C LEU A 727 -12.12 21.47 51.45
N ARG A 728 -11.97 22.16 52.59
CA ARG A 728 -12.55 21.74 53.86
C ARG A 728 -14.07 21.67 53.82
N GLU A 729 -14.74 22.68 53.27
CA GLU A 729 -16.21 22.70 53.12
C GLU A 729 -16.70 21.47 52.33
N GLN A 730 -15.98 21.11 51.26
CA GLN A 730 -16.31 19.95 50.44
C GLN A 730 -16.03 18.62 51.15
N LEU A 731 -14.91 18.52 51.87
CA LEU A 731 -14.58 17.30 52.62
C LEU A 731 -15.50 17.05 53.82
N ALA A 732 -16.12 18.10 54.39
CA ALA A 732 -17.00 18.01 55.54
C ALA A 732 -18.33 17.28 55.25
N THR A 733 -18.77 17.24 53.99
CA THR A 733 -20.07 16.66 53.61
C THR A 733 -20.07 15.13 53.53
N ARG A 734 -18.90 14.46 53.64
CA ARG A 734 -18.67 13.01 53.48
C ARG A 734 -19.15 12.38 52.16
N ALA A 735 -19.80 13.14 51.28
CA ALA A 735 -20.20 12.74 49.94
C ALA A 735 -19.03 12.94 48.95
N PRO A 736 -19.04 12.24 47.80
CA PRO A 736 -18.08 12.49 46.74
C PRO A 736 -18.20 13.94 46.26
N ILE A 737 -17.08 14.54 45.85
CA ILE A 737 -17.06 15.94 45.37
C ILE A 737 -17.80 16.02 44.03
N GLU A 738 -18.85 16.84 43.99
CA GLU A 738 -19.64 17.07 42.78
C GLU A 738 -18.80 17.67 41.64
N PRO A 739 -19.08 17.37 40.36
CA PRO A 739 -18.27 17.86 39.23
C PRO A 739 -18.11 19.39 39.18
N ALA A 740 -19.15 20.14 39.54
CA ALA A 740 -19.10 21.61 39.61
C ALA A 740 -18.17 22.11 40.73
N GLN A 741 -18.16 21.41 41.86
CA GLN A 741 -17.31 21.73 43.01
C GLN A 741 -15.84 21.38 42.74
N ALA A 742 -15.59 20.26 42.05
CA ALA A 742 -14.27 19.86 41.55
C ALA A 742 -13.70 20.89 40.55
N ALA A 743 -14.53 21.39 39.63
CA ALA A 743 -14.12 22.43 38.67
C ALA A 743 -13.74 23.74 39.37
N GLN A 744 -14.46 24.13 40.42
CA GLN A 744 -14.12 25.31 41.23
C GLN A 744 -12.80 25.14 41.99
N LEU A 745 -12.56 23.97 42.61
CA LEU A 745 -11.27 23.68 43.25
C LEU A 745 -10.11 23.76 42.25
N LYS A 746 -10.30 23.21 41.04
CA LYS A 746 -9.30 23.28 39.97
C LYS A 746 -8.98 24.73 39.59
N ALA A 747 -10.00 25.57 39.45
CA ALA A 747 -9.82 26.98 39.13
C ALA A 747 -9.04 27.71 40.23
N HIS A 748 -9.37 27.48 41.51
CA HIS A 748 -8.65 28.09 42.64
C HIS A 748 -7.21 27.61 42.76
N SER A 749 -6.96 26.31 42.56
CA SER A 749 -5.58 25.81 42.52
C SER A 749 -4.75 26.48 41.41
N ARG A 750 -5.36 26.77 40.25
CA ARG A 750 -4.70 27.53 39.19
C ARG A 750 -4.37 28.96 39.63
N VAL A 751 -5.27 29.63 40.35
CA VAL A 751 -5.01 30.97 40.89
C VAL A 751 -3.85 30.96 41.89
N VAL A 752 -3.82 30.00 42.82
CA VAL A 752 -2.71 29.83 43.77
C VAL A 752 -1.38 29.66 43.03
N ARG A 753 -1.34 28.76 42.04
CA ARG A 753 -0.12 28.55 41.23
C ARG A 753 0.30 29.81 40.48
N HIS A 754 -0.65 30.55 39.93
CA HIS A 754 -0.36 31.80 39.25
C HIS A 754 0.23 32.86 40.20
N GLN A 755 -0.33 33.01 41.41
CA GLN A 755 0.21 33.95 42.40
C GLN A 755 1.61 33.55 42.88
N PHE A 756 1.90 32.25 42.97
CA PHE A 756 3.26 31.76 43.26
C PHE A 756 4.26 32.21 42.18
N TRP A 757 3.92 32.05 40.90
CA TRP A 757 4.82 32.52 39.83
C TRP A 757 4.98 34.04 39.82
N ASN A 758 3.90 34.80 40.09
CA ASN A 758 3.99 36.27 40.23
C ASN A 758 4.86 36.72 41.41
N LEU A 759 4.98 35.88 42.44
CA LEU A 759 5.84 36.15 43.59
C LEU A 759 7.31 35.97 43.25
N VAL A 760 7.64 34.89 42.54
CA VAL A 760 9.03 34.41 42.38
C VAL A 760 9.70 34.93 41.10
N LEU A 761 8.92 35.22 40.06
CA LEU A 761 9.45 35.80 38.82
C LEU A 761 9.75 37.30 38.99
N VAL A 762 10.83 37.76 38.38
CA VAL A 762 11.15 39.20 38.35
C VAL A 762 10.24 39.96 37.38
N ASN A 763 10.13 41.27 37.57
CA ASN A 763 9.36 42.12 36.68
C ASN A 763 9.91 42.12 35.25
N ILE A 764 9.01 42.14 34.28
CA ILE A 764 9.31 42.21 32.85
C ILE A 764 9.20 43.67 32.40
N PRO A 765 10.24 44.26 31.79
CA PRO A 765 10.17 45.59 31.21
C PRO A 765 9.05 45.70 30.17
N PRO A 766 8.26 46.78 30.17
CA PRO A 766 7.27 47.00 29.12
C PRO A 766 7.96 47.17 27.75
N LEU A 767 7.32 46.71 26.68
CA LEU A 767 7.77 46.94 25.32
C LEU A 767 7.80 48.45 25.03
N ALA A 768 8.93 48.96 24.53
CA ALA A 768 9.13 50.40 24.27
C ALA A 768 8.09 51.03 23.33
N ALA A 769 7.33 50.22 22.58
CA ALA A 769 6.25 50.69 21.69
C ALA A 769 4.97 51.14 22.43
N GLU A 770 4.76 50.75 23.70
CA GLU A 770 3.55 51.14 24.46
C GLU A 770 3.64 52.54 25.10
N SER A 771 4.83 53.11 25.25
CA SER A 771 4.98 54.48 25.78
C SER A 771 4.64 55.56 24.76
N THR A 772 4.89 55.31 23.46
CA THR A 772 4.56 56.26 22.38
C THR A 772 3.07 56.30 22.05
N SER A 773 2.35 55.18 22.19
CA SER A 773 0.89 55.15 21.94
C SER A 773 0.08 55.81 23.07
N ARG A 774 0.56 55.78 24.32
CA ARG A 774 -0.08 56.50 25.45
C ARG A 774 0.10 58.01 25.38
N GLN A 775 1.14 58.50 24.72
CA GLN A 775 1.40 59.93 24.56
C GLN A 775 0.67 60.49 23.33
N ALA A 776 0.61 59.74 22.22
CA ALA A 776 -0.22 60.09 21.06
C ALA A 776 -1.74 60.01 21.33
N GLY A 777 -2.17 59.10 22.20
CA GLY A 777 -3.59 58.97 22.59
C GLY A 777 -4.14 60.10 23.46
N ARG A 778 -3.28 60.87 24.14
CA ARG A 778 -3.72 62.04 24.93
C ARG A 778 -3.91 63.31 24.10
N ASP A 779 -3.25 63.41 22.95
CA ASP A 779 -3.39 64.55 22.04
C ASP A 779 -4.53 64.34 21.01
N ALA A 780 -4.95 63.11 20.77
CA ALA A 780 -6.07 62.78 19.87
C ALA A 780 -7.47 62.93 20.53
N ASP A 781 -7.56 62.85 21.86
CA ASP A 781 -8.83 62.84 22.62
C ASP A 781 -9.46 64.23 22.83
N ARG A 782 -8.94 65.27 22.18
CA ARG A 782 -9.54 66.62 22.17
C ARG A 782 -10.31 66.96 20.90
N ASN A 783 -10.35 66.09 19.88
CA ASN A 783 -10.79 66.48 18.54
C ASN A 783 -11.62 65.45 17.76
N ALA A 784 -12.45 64.63 18.42
CA ALA A 784 -13.36 63.74 17.68
C ALA A 784 -14.65 63.40 18.43
N ASP A 785 -15.40 64.43 18.83
CA ASP A 785 -16.84 64.29 19.07
C ASP A 785 -17.57 64.64 17.77
N SER A 786 -18.07 63.62 17.06
CA SER A 786 -19.33 63.61 16.30
C SER A 786 -19.32 62.72 15.04
N ARG A 787 -20.34 61.84 14.99
CA ARG A 787 -21.00 61.20 13.83
C ARG A 787 -20.63 59.73 13.48
N SER A 788 -21.52 58.85 13.96
CA SER A 788 -22.19 57.69 13.30
C SER A 788 -21.31 56.62 12.62
N GLY A 789 -21.44 55.31 12.84
CA GLY A 789 -22.45 54.48 13.53
C GLY A 789 -22.67 53.18 12.72
N GLY A 790 -22.48 52.01 13.35
CA GLY A 790 -23.13 50.75 12.93
C GLY A 790 -22.22 49.58 12.50
N PHE A 791 -21.97 48.68 13.46
CA PHE A 791 -22.12 47.20 13.43
C PHE A 791 -20.99 46.40 14.10
N ASP A 792 -21.46 45.61 15.07
CA ASP A 792 -20.84 44.81 16.12
C ASP A 792 -20.00 43.61 15.63
N SER A 793 -18.85 43.39 16.27
CA SER A 793 -18.29 42.05 16.51
C SER A 793 -17.53 42.04 17.83
N SER A 794 -18.27 41.79 18.91
CA SER A 794 -17.80 41.69 20.28
C SER A 794 -17.37 40.26 20.61
N MET A 795 -16.08 40.04 20.90
CA MET A 795 -15.60 39.02 21.85
C MET A 795 -14.21 39.41 22.37
N HIS A 796 -14.19 40.24 23.42
CA HIS A 796 -13.06 40.33 24.35
C HIS A 796 -13.30 39.39 25.54
N PRO A 797 -12.35 38.53 25.93
CA PRO A 797 -12.44 37.80 27.18
C PRO A 797 -12.04 38.71 28.34
N THR A 798 -13.01 39.03 29.18
CA THR A 798 -12.86 39.65 30.48
C THR A 798 -12.23 38.67 31.47
N LEU A 799 -11.12 39.08 32.08
CA LEU A 799 -10.60 38.54 33.35
C LEU A 799 -10.55 39.70 34.35
N PRO A 800 -11.13 39.58 35.56
CA PRO A 800 -11.04 40.63 36.57
C PRO A 800 -9.73 40.55 37.35
N LEU A 801 -9.27 41.73 37.76
CA LEU A 801 -8.07 42.10 38.53
C LEU A 801 -7.85 41.33 39.84
#